data_AF-A0A543PPE8-F1
#
_entry.id   AF-A0A543PPE8-F1
#
_cell.length_a   1.000
_cell.length_b   1.000
_cell.length_c   1.000
_cell.angle_alpha   90.00
_cell.angle_beta   90.00
_cell.angle_gamma   90.00
#
_symmetry.space_group_name_H-M   'P 1'
#
loop_
_entity.id
_entity.type
_entity.pdbx_description
1 polymer ?
#
loop_
_entity_poly.entity_id
_entity_poly.type
_entity_poly.pdbx_seq_one_letter_code
_entity_poly.pdbx_strand_id
1 'polypeptide(L)'
;MFLHPSRITFAGRFQADVSTVNNDVRHYDDRSFDPQFQQLQEKHDYNGWWNPTGSGAFRLVGCAVTSVGHADGSTTADAASEPVLGAGVTGAADRTAAKLVDLDPQWQLASAPWGLAVRLVGPDGAELLRGEYRSNAFRDLWFSRNPNSSGDGAASSTFQSVLEGVVFAEAALEKSQVLRELRSATCGDQLSIRLTTLGYDGKAASPTFTLGTVIGTIGPYLDGEPESYVLGRRFAPASGFTSYGASATFFSGLVHEESSTLFLDLSNALQVSDVVGTQLDIGTLTAGILADESIAENTPVTAETFEAVGTIDYAAPRWLQATGGVVALPLTAAQLDRARALPLALVYDAPFNPGGTGEGGGLGVVAIRETVGGLFVGAEPGVLRLDPGDSAEVTLRATCRGAAISDTTVQLRQLGRVPGQGGSGPDDKTPGIAEIPIPDMGVPEAALELPATAAVDDGAATVVLTAGDPQNSRGYLDGQVYLVDYRLPGQGNSSRQPFDYVVVHVRDAYEPPEAPTWETDVKPVLTQFANLYPIMSRGFIDLSDEAAVRENRDLLILSFTRPMTDPNHMPVTRDLSAAKRRMLVAWLESLNEPVTSEDGAGRRPVPGHRPGGPPLAEPAPDHDVAVDSKSRFAHTFLRPERSSRSDR
;
A
#
# COMPACT_ATOMS: atom_id res chain seq x y z
N MET A 1 11.00 -6.77 13.29
CA MET A 1 11.31 -7.02 11.89
C MET A 1 10.66 -8.30 11.36
N PHE A 2 9.97 -8.25 10.21
CA PHE A 2 9.48 -9.49 9.57
C PHE A 2 10.59 -10.33 8.91
N LEU A 3 11.70 -9.69 8.50
CA LEU A 3 12.93 -10.37 8.06
C LEU A 3 13.73 -10.86 9.28
N HIS A 4 13.27 -11.96 9.87
CA HIS A 4 13.82 -12.51 11.11
C HIS A 4 13.79 -14.05 11.07
N PRO A 5 14.70 -14.76 11.78
CA PRO A 5 14.66 -16.21 11.89
C PRO A 5 13.29 -16.75 12.34
N SER A 6 12.81 -16.29 13.50
CA SER A 6 11.46 -16.58 13.98
C SER A 6 10.41 -15.77 13.21
N ARG A 7 9.57 -16.44 12.43
CA ARG A 7 8.53 -15.82 11.60
C ARG A 7 7.43 -16.80 11.23
N ILE A 8 6.25 -16.27 10.90
CA ILE A 8 5.11 -17.02 10.37
C ILE A 8 4.82 -16.53 8.96
N THR A 9 4.76 -17.45 8.00
CA THR A 9 4.33 -17.16 6.63
C THR A 9 2.90 -17.63 6.43
N PHE A 10 2.10 -16.85 5.73
CA PHE A 10 0.76 -17.26 5.31
C PHE A 10 0.45 -16.84 3.87
N ALA A 11 -0.51 -17.51 3.26
CA ALA A 11 -0.97 -17.14 1.93
C ALA A 11 -2.48 -17.41 1.77
N GLY A 12 -3.12 -16.65 0.88
CA GLY A 12 -4.52 -16.81 0.51
C GLY A 12 -4.95 -15.71 -0.44
N ARG A 13 -6.18 -15.21 -0.26
CA ARG A 13 -6.70 -14.10 -1.04
C ARG A 13 -6.94 -12.88 -0.16
N PHE A 14 -6.88 -11.70 -0.75
CA PHE A 14 -7.51 -10.52 -0.19
C PHE A 14 -8.74 -10.15 -1.01
N GLN A 15 -9.69 -9.47 -0.38
CA GLN A 15 -10.75 -8.75 -1.08
C GLN A 15 -10.52 -7.25 -0.94
N ALA A 16 -10.67 -6.51 -2.03
CA ALA A 16 -10.73 -5.04 -2.04
C ALA A 16 -11.99 -4.58 -2.79
N ASP A 17 -13.11 -4.49 -2.08
CA ASP A 17 -14.41 -4.12 -2.65
C ASP A 17 -14.60 -2.59 -2.66
N VAL A 18 -13.69 -1.86 -3.31
CA VAL A 18 -13.68 -0.38 -3.30
C VAL A 18 -14.71 0.20 -4.26
N SER A 19 -15.33 1.34 -3.90
CA SER A 19 -16.03 2.18 -4.89
C SER A 19 -15.00 2.71 -5.88
N THR A 20 -15.41 2.89 -7.13
CA THR A 20 -14.53 3.41 -8.18
C THR A 20 -15.09 4.65 -8.88
N VAL A 21 -16.27 5.13 -8.47
CA VAL A 21 -16.77 6.44 -8.89
C VAL A 21 -15.81 7.55 -8.44
N ASN A 22 -15.24 7.43 -7.25
CA ASN A 22 -14.30 8.39 -6.68
C ASN A 22 -12.88 8.32 -7.28
N ASN A 23 -12.65 7.50 -8.31
CA ASN A 23 -11.35 7.42 -8.99
C ASN A 23 -11.14 8.54 -10.01
N ASP A 24 -12.21 9.24 -10.42
CA ASP A 24 -12.11 10.40 -11.30
C ASP A 24 -12.44 11.66 -10.51
N VAL A 25 -11.48 12.57 -10.43
CA VAL A 25 -11.61 13.85 -9.74
C VAL A 25 -12.78 14.66 -10.26
N ARG A 26 -13.12 14.56 -11.55
CA ARG A 26 -14.23 15.32 -12.13
C ARG A 26 -15.60 14.89 -11.60
N HIS A 27 -15.73 13.68 -11.05
CA HIS A 27 -16.97 13.23 -10.40
C HIS A 27 -17.23 13.92 -9.05
N TYR A 28 -16.26 14.68 -8.53
CA TYR A 28 -16.45 15.49 -7.32
C TYR A 28 -17.15 16.83 -7.60
N ASP A 29 -17.27 17.25 -8.86
CA ASP A 29 -17.99 18.48 -9.21
C ASP A 29 -19.51 18.27 -9.22
N ASP A 30 -20.14 18.46 -8.05
CA ASP A 30 -21.59 18.31 -7.87
C ASP A 30 -22.42 19.18 -8.83
N ARG A 31 -21.89 20.31 -9.32
CA ARG A 31 -22.62 21.19 -10.25
C ARG A 31 -22.76 20.58 -11.64
N SER A 32 -21.76 19.82 -12.04
CA SER A 32 -21.67 19.17 -13.35
C SER A 32 -21.86 17.66 -13.25
N PHE A 33 -22.22 17.15 -12.07
CA PHE A 33 -22.36 15.72 -11.83
C PHE A 33 -23.52 15.15 -12.65
N ASP A 34 -23.23 14.10 -13.41
CA ASP A 34 -24.22 13.34 -14.15
C ASP A 34 -24.44 11.98 -13.47
N PRO A 35 -25.68 11.57 -13.15
CA PRO A 35 -25.98 10.25 -12.59
C PRO A 35 -25.41 9.06 -13.39
N GLN A 36 -25.07 9.23 -14.67
CA GLN A 36 -24.37 8.20 -15.45
C GLN A 36 -22.96 7.90 -14.91
N PHE A 37 -22.30 8.83 -14.22
CA PHE A 37 -21.01 8.61 -13.54
C PHE A 37 -21.09 7.55 -12.45
N GLN A 38 -22.30 7.14 -12.04
CA GLN A 38 -22.52 6.03 -11.10
C GLN A 38 -22.79 4.68 -11.78
N GLN A 39 -22.81 4.63 -13.11
CA GLN A 39 -23.01 3.41 -13.87
C GLN A 39 -21.69 2.68 -14.09
N LEU A 40 -21.76 1.40 -14.44
CA LEU A 40 -20.56 0.66 -14.85
C LEU A 40 -19.98 1.28 -16.12
N GLN A 41 -18.66 1.17 -16.28
CA GLN A 41 -18.00 1.59 -17.52
C GLN A 41 -18.51 0.80 -18.74
N GLU A 42 -18.64 1.48 -19.87
CA GLU A 42 -18.99 0.89 -21.16
C GLU A 42 -18.00 1.37 -22.23
N LYS A 43 -17.05 0.51 -22.60
CA LYS A 43 -16.02 0.79 -23.61
C LYS A 43 -15.21 2.05 -23.29
N HIS A 44 -15.52 3.16 -23.95
CA HIS A 44 -14.86 4.45 -23.79
C HIS A 44 -15.64 5.41 -22.91
N ASP A 45 -16.82 5.02 -22.42
CA ASP A 45 -17.58 5.76 -21.42
C ASP A 45 -17.17 5.21 -20.05
N TYR A 46 -16.26 5.92 -19.38
CA TYR A 46 -15.61 5.42 -18.17
C TYR A 46 -16.54 5.41 -16.96
N ASN A 47 -17.50 6.34 -16.89
CA ASN A 47 -18.54 6.39 -15.86
C ASN A 47 -17.98 6.07 -14.46
N GLY A 48 -18.64 5.23 -13.68
CA GLY A 48 -18.21 4.78 -12.36
C GLY A 48 -17.24 3.62 -12.38
N TRP A 49 -16.54 3.40 -13.49
CA TRP A 49 -15.52 2.38 -13.69
C TRP A 49 -16.04 0.96 -13.45
N TRP A 50 -15.21 0.10 -12.87
CA TRP A 50 -15.45 -1.35 -12.77
C TRP A 50 -16.22 -1.77 -11.51
N ASN A 51 -16.33 -0.92 -10.49
CA ASN A 51 -17.09 -1.19 -9.26
C ASN A 51 -17.73 0.08 -8.66
N PRO A 52 -18.78 0.64 -9.28
CA PRO A 52 -19.44 1.84 -8.77
C PRO A 52 -20.19 1.62 -7.45
N THR A 53 -20.44 0.38 -7.04
CA THR A 53 -21.22 0.04 -5.84
C THR A 53 -20.37 -0.66 -4.76
N GLY A 54 -19.05 -0.52 -4.83
CA GLY A 54 -18.16 -1.14 -3.85
C GLY A 54 -18.40 -0.65 -2.42
N SER A 55 -18.40 -1.58 -1.45
CA SER A 55 -18.64 -1.28 -0.04
C SER A 55 -17.45 -0.65 0.71
N GLY A 56 -16.30 -0.52 0.04
CA GLY A 56 -15.01 -0.16 0.60
C GLY A 56 -14.32 -1.28 1.39
N ALA A 57 -14.90 -2.48 1.47
CA ALA A 57 -14.41 -3.51 2.39
C ALA A 57 -13.07 -4.12 1.96
N PHE A 58 -12.18 -4.29 2.93
CA PHE A 58 -10.92 -5.01 2.81
C PHE A 58 -10.93 -6.24 3.72
N ARG A 59 -10.64 -7.43 3.17
CA ARG A 59 -10.70 -8.70 3.91
C ARG A 59 -9.55 -9.62 3.54
N LEU A 60 -9.08 -10.40 4.52
CA LEU A 60 -8.29 -11.60 4.28
C LEU A 60 -9.26 -12.78 4.10
N VAL A 61 -9.13 -13.52 2.99
CA VAL A 61 -10.08 -14.54 2.57
C VAL A 61 -9.33 -15.84 2.31
N GLY A 62 -9.68 -16.89 3.05
CA GLY A 62 -9.08 -18.22 2.88
C GLY A 62 -7.56 -18.23 3.06
N CYS A 63 -7.01 -17.34 3.89
CA CYS A 63 -5.60 -17.32 4.19
C CYS A 63 -5.27 -18.39 5.25
N ALA A 64 -4.14 -19.08 5.06
CA ALA A 64 -3.66 -20.07 6.01
C ALA A 64 -2.15 -19.96 6.19
N VAL A 65 -1.66 -20.30 7.38
CA VAL A 65 -0.23 -20.40 7.67
C VAL A 65 0.37 -21.53 6.84
N THR A 66 1.41 -21.23 6.06
CA THR A 66 2.04 -22.14 5.09
C THR A 66 3.40 -22.64 5.54
N SER A 67 4.15 -21.84 6.29
CA SER A 67 5.43 -22.20 6.88
C SER A 67 5.73 -21.36 8.10
N VAL A 68 6.67 -21.82 8.90
CA VAL A 68 7.23 -21.04 10.01
C VAL A 68 8.76 -21.15 9.99
N GLY A 69 9.42 -20.08 10.40
CA GLY A 69 10.85 -20.06 10.70
C GLY A 69 11.08 -20.04 12.20
N HIS A 70 12.18 -20.65 12.65
CA HIS A 70 12.57 -20.75 14.05
C HIS A 70 13.82 -19.92 14.34
N ALA A 71 14.04 -19.64 15.63
CA ALA A 71 15.18 -18.86 16.13
C ALA A 71 16.54 -19.49 15.77
N ASP A 72 16.59 -20.82 15.61
CA ASP A 72 17.79 -21.55 15.19
C ASP A 72 18.09 -21.45 13.67
N GLY A 73 17.26 -20.72 12.93
CA GLY A 73 17.37 -20.53 11.49
C GLY A 73 16.70 -21.63 10.66
N SER A 74 16.17 -22.68 11.28
CA SER A 74 15.42 -23.72 10.58
C SER A 74 14.03 -23.22 10.15
N THR A 75 13.46 -23.88 9.15
CA THR A 75 12.08 -23.64 8.69
C THR A 75 11.33 -24.95 8.60
N THR A 76 10.04 -24.95 8.95
CA THR A 76 9.18 -26.12 8.83
C THR A 76 7.85 -25.78 8.18
N ALA A 77 7.30 -26.76 7.46
CA ALA A 77 5.94 -26.79 6.96
C ALA A 77 5.19 -28.04 7.46
N ASP A 78 5.73 -28.72 8.48
CA ASP A 78 5.13 -29.91 9.08
C ASP A 78 4.24 -29.57 10.28
N ALA A 79 2.93 -29.70 10.10
CA ALA A 79 1.92 -29.43 11.13
C ALA A 79 2.00 -30.37 12.34
N ALA A 80 2.70 -31.51 12.24
CA ALA A 80 2.96 -32.36 13.41
C ALA A 80 3.99 -31.72 14.36
N SER A 81 4.92 -30.94 13.81
CA SER A 81 5.92 -30.19 14.58
C SER A 81 5.41 -28.85 15.08
N GLU A 82 4.57 -28.17 14.28
CA GLU A 82 4.07 -26.84 14.60
C GLU A 82 2.56 -26.70 14.41
N PRO A 83 1.76 -26.67 15.49
CA PRO A 83 0.30 -26.63 15.44
C PRO A 83 -0.30 -25.37 14.79
N VAL A 84 0.49 -24.31 14.61
CA VAL A 84 0.06 -23.09 13.90
C VAL A 84 -0.01 -23.30 12.39
N LEU A 85 0.63 -24.33 11.83
CA LEU A 85 0.58 -24.61 10.40
C LEU A 85 -0.84 -25.02 9.97
N GLY A 86 -1.32 -24.40 8.90
CA GLY A 86 -2.70 -24.54 8.45
C GLY A 86 -3.73 -23.75 9.26
N ALA A 87 -3.33 -23.05 10.34
CA ALA A 87 -4.21 -22.12 11.03
C ALA A 87 -4.70 -21.03 10.06
N GLY A 88 -5.98 -20.69 10.14
CA GLY A 88 -6.58 -19.64 9.33
C GLY A 88 -6.07 -18.27 9.77
N VAL A 89 -5.74 -17.42 8.80
CA VAL A 89 -5.43 -16.00 9.03
C VAL A 89 -6.61 -15.17 8.56
N THR A 90 -7.26 -14.46 9.47
CA THR A 90 -8.55 -13.80 9.21
C THR A 90 -8.69 -12.46 9.92
N GLY A 91 -9.75 -11.73 9.57
CA GLY A 91 -10.12 -10.45 10.17
C GLY A 91 -10.87 -10.58 11.51
N ALA A 92 -11.40 -9.46 11.99
CA ALA A 92 -12.16 -9.40 13.24
C ALA A 92 -13.39 -10.34 13.23
N ALA A 93 -13.74 -10.89 14.39
CA ALA A 93 -14.91 -11.78 14.55
C ALA A 93 -16.20 -11.05 14.93
N ASP A 94 -16.08 -9.87 15.51
CA ASP A 94 -17.12 -9.20 16.30
C ASP A 94 -17.48 -7.80 15.79
N ARG A 95 -16.84 -7.35 14.70
CA ARG A 95 -17.06 -6.04 14.09
C ARG A 95 -16.98 -6.10 12.57
N THR A 96 -17.33 -4.99 11.92
CA THR A 96 -17.30 -4.87 10.45
C THR A 96 -15.89 -5.04 9.89
N ALA A 97 -15.81 -5.40 8.60
CA ALA A 97 -14.55 -5.53 7.89
C ALA A 97 -13.81 -4.19 7.82
N ALA A 98 -12.48 -4.28 7.70
CA ALA A 98 -11.64 -3.13 7.42
C ALA A 98 -12.08 -2.41 6.14
N LYS A 99 -11.62 -1.17 5.98
CA LYS A 99 -11.86 -0.37 4.78
C LYS A 99 -10.56 -0.07 4.04
N LEU A 100 -10.51 -0.30 2.74
CA LEU A 100 -9.41 0.19 1.91
C LEU A 100 -9.78 1.59 1.39
N VAL A 101 -8.92 2.57 1.65
CA VAL A 101 -9.21 3.97 1.33
C VAL A 101 -7.98 4.58 0.64
N ASP A 102 -8.21 5.23 -0.50
CA ASP A 102 -7.18 6.04 -1.18
C ASP A 102 -6.82 7.27 -0.33
N LEU A 103 -5.71 7.95 -0.65
CA LEU A 103 -5.41 9.22 0.03
C LEU A 103 -6.31 10.34 -0.48
N ASP A 104 -6.42 10.45 -1.80
CA ASP A 104 -7.08 11.51 -2.56
C ASP A 104 -7.26 11.00 -4.01
N PRO A 105 -8.29 11.42 -4.78
CA PRO A 105 -8.43 11.02 -6.18
C PRO A 105 -7.21 11.40 -7.05
N GLN A 106 -6.45 12.41 -6.66
CA GLN A 106 -5.22 12.84 -7.31
C GLN A 106 -3.96 12.19 -6.71
N TRP A 107 -4.08 11.27 -5.74
CA TRP A 107 -2.99 10.39 -5.32
C TRP A 107 -3.49 9.02 -4.86
N GLN A 108 -3.95 8.22 -5.82
CA GLN A 108 -4.48 6.87 -5.58
C GLN A 108 -3.38 5.82 -5.36
N LEU A 109 -2.09 6.20 -5.40
CA LEU A 109 -0.94 5.28 -5.28
C LEU A 109 -0.49 5.06 -3.83
N ALA A 110 -1.35 5.37 -2.86
CA ALA A 110 -1.05 5.23 -1.44
C ALA A 110 -2.29 4.80 -0.63
N SER A 111 -3.07 3.84 -1.15
CA SER A 111 -4.24 3.33 -0.44
C SER A 111 -3.83 2.59 0.84
N ALA A 112 -4.62 2.72 1.90
CA ALA A 112 -4.34 2.10 3.20
C ALA A 112 -5.55 1.33 3.75
N PRO A 113 -5.35 0.16 4.40
CA PRO A 113 -6.40 -0.51 5.14
C PRO A 113 -6.61 0.17 6.51
N TRP A 114 -7.88 0.40 6.85
CA TRP A 114 -8.31 1.02 8.11
C TRP A 114 -9.18 0.07 8.91
N GLY A 115 -8.84 -0.11 10.19
CA GLY A 115 -9.55 -1.00 11.12
C GLY A 115 -9.34 -2.50 10.86
N LEU A 116 -8.23 -2.87 10.21
CA LEU A 116 -7.88 -4.28 9.95
C LEU A 116 -7.37 -4.94 11.23
N ALA A 117 -8.12 -5.92 11.74
CA ALA A 117 -7.60 -6.88 12.70
C ALA A 117 -6.99 -8.07 11.96
N VAL A 118 -5.96 -8.69 12.55
CA VAL A 118 -5.37 -9.94 12.08
C VAL A 118 -5.42 -10.96 13.20
N ARG A 119 -6.01 -12.12 12.92
CA ARG A 119 -6.18 -13.23 13.86
C ARG A 119 -5.66 -14.51 13.26
N LEU A 120 -4.93 -15.29 14.06
CA LEU A 120 -4.61 -16.69 13.76
C LEU A 120 -5.62 -17.57 14.49
N VAL A 121 -6.30 -18.42 13.74
CA VAL A 121 -7.36 -19.29 14.25
C VAL A 121 -6.99 -20.73 13.92
N GLY A 122 -6.85 -21.56 14.94
CA GLY A 122 -6.54 -22.98 14.81
C GLY A 122 -7.65 -23.75 14.06
N PRO A 123 -7.36 -24.98 13.59
CA PRO A 123 -8.34 -25.82 12.89
C PRO A 123 -9.60 -26.14 13.72
N ASP A 124 -9.50 -26.07 15.04
CA ASP A 124 -10.59 -26.26 16.00
C ASP A 124 -11.41 -24.97 16.26
N GLY A 125 -11.05 -23.86 15.61
CA GLY A 125 -11.67 -22.55 15.81
C GLY A 125 -11.09 -21.75 16.97
N ALA A 126 -10.08 -22.27 17.68
CA ALA A 126 -9.45 -21.56 18.78
C ALA A 126 -8.61 -20.38 18.26
N GLU A 127 -8.78 -19.20 18.87
CA GLU A 127 -7.90 -18.06 18.62
C GLU A 127 -6.51 -18.33 19.22
N LEU A 128 -5.48 -18.29 18.39
CA LEU A 128 -4.08 -18.52 18.78
C LEU A 128 -3.34 -17.21 19.03
N LEU A 129 -3.64 -16.20 18.19
CA LEU A 129 -3.05 -14.87 18.22
C LEU A 129 -4.04 -13.86 17.64
N ARG A 130 -4.05 -12.65 18.18
CA ARG A 130 -4.72 -11.49 17.55
C ARG A 130 -3.90 -10.22 17.68
N GLY A 131 -4.07 -9.29 16.75
CA GLY A 131 -3.54 -7.93 16.83
C GLY A 131 -4.23 -7.00 15.82
N GLU A 132 -4.06 -5.71 16.00
CA GLU A 132 -4.65 -4.66 15.17
C GLU A 132 -3.60 -4.09 14.22
N TYR A 133 -3.82 -4.16 12.90
CA TYR A 133 -2.92 -3.57 11.93
C TYR A 133 -2.97 -2.05 12.05
N ARG A 134 -1.83 -1.44 12.38
CA ARG A 134 -1.68 0.02 12.34
C ARG A 134 -1.80 0.48 10.90
N SER A 135 -2.80 1.31 10.61
CA SER A 135 -3.07 1.76 9.25
C SER A 135 -1.85 2.42 8.61
N ASN A 136 -1.43 1.85 7.49
CA ASN A 136 -0.33 2.34 6.68
C ASN A 136 -0.56 2.00 5.21
N ALA A 137 -0.20 2.93 4.32
CA ALA A 137 -0.40 2.79 2.89
C ALA A 137 0.51 1.71 2.28
N PHE A 138 0.10 1.15 1.14
CA PHE A 138 1.02 0.32 0.38
C PHE A 138 2.20 1.13 -0.17
N ARG A 139 3.32 0.43 -0.42
CA ARG A 139 4.52 0.92 -1.10
C ARG A 139 4.95 -0.07 -2.18
N ASP A 140 5.94 0.33 -2.97
CA ASP A 140 6.53 -0.48 -4.04
C ASP A 140 5.46 -1.01 -5.02
N LEU A 141 4.60 -0.13 -5.52
CA LEU A 141 3.57 -0.47 -6.51
C LEU A 141 4.20 -0.67 -7.90
N TRP A 142 3.93 -1.81 -8.52
CA TRP A 142 4.38 -2.18 -9.85
C TRP A 142 3.21 -2.60 -10.71
N PHE A 143 3.24 -2.25 -12.00
CA PHE A 143 2.24 -2.70 -12.99
C PHE A 143 2.80 -3.75 -13.97
N SER A 144 4.04 -4.20 -13.72
CA SER A 144 4.76 -5.16 -14.54
C SER A 144 5.04 -6.47 -13.81
N ARG A 145 4.37 -6.71 -12.67
CA ARG A 145 4.61 -7.91 -11.84
C ARG A 145 4.22 -9.17 -12.58
N ASN A 146 3.06 -9.18 -13.24
CA ASN A 146 2.67 -10.25 -14.15
C ASN A 146 2.65 -9.74 -15.60
N PRO A 147 3.69 -10.02 -16.41
CA PRO A 147 3.76 -9.55 -17.79
C PRO A 147 2.73 -10.22 -18.73
N ASN A 148 2.05 -11.28 -18.28
CA ASN A 148 0.97 -11.94 -19.04
C ASN A 148 -0.41 -11.32 -18.76
N SER A 149 -0.46 -10.20 -18.05
CA SER A 149 -1.67 -9.50 -17.64
C SER A 149 -1.55 -8.00 -17.92
N SER A 150 -2.59 -7.24 -17.61
CA SER A 150 -2.58 -5.77 -17.68
C SER A 150 -3.32 -5.14 -16.51
N GLY A 151 -3.12 -3.84 -16.31
CA GLY A 151 -3.77 -3.07 -15.25
C GLY A 151 -3.48 -3.60 -13.84
N ASP A 152 -4.44 -3.48 -12.94
CA ASP A 152 -4.38 -4.03 -11.58
C ASP A 152 -4.16 -5.56 -11.55
N GLY A 153 -4.56 -6.28 -12.61
CA GLY A 153 -4.30 -7.71 -12.75
C GLY A 153 -2.85 -8.04 -13.06
N ALA A 154 -2.07 -7.08 -13.56
CA ALA A 154 -0.62 -7.17 -13.71
C ALA A 154 0.14 -6.60 -12.51
N ALA A 155 -0.59 -5.97 -11.59
CA ALA A 155 0.02 -5.17 -10.54
C ALA A 155 0.36 -5.96 -9.28
N SER A 156 1.26 -5.39 -8.49
CA SER A 156 1.53 -5.81 -7.13
C SER A 156 2.01 -4.65 -6.26
N SER A 157 1.80 -4.79 -4.96
CA SER A 157 2.23 -3.80 -3.96
C SER A 157 2.52 -4.48 -2.63
N THR A 158 3.07 -3.72 -1.69
CA THR A 158 3.34 -4.21 -0.34
C THR A 158 2.74 -3.31 0.72
N PHE A 159 1.97 -3.88 1.63
CA PHE A 159 1.59 -3.24 2.87
C PHE A 159 2.55 -3.73 3.96
N GLN A 160 3.29 -2.82 4.58
CA GLN A 160 4.10 -3.14 5.74
C GLN A 160 3.67 -2.27 6.91
N SER A 161 3.47 -2.88 8.07
CA SER A 161 3.16 -2.18 9.30
C SER A 161 3.45 -3.07 10.52
N VAL A 162 2.95 -2.65 11.67
CA VAL A 162 2.89 -3.42 12.89
C VAL A 162 1.47 -3.87 13.21
N LEU A 163 1.35 -5.04 13.83
CA LEU A 163 0.18 -5.41 14.62
C LEU A 163 0.36 -4.84 16.02
N GLU A 164 -0.63 -4.12 16.52
CA GLU A 164 -0.67 -3.51 17.85
C GLU A 164 -1.58 -4.29 18.79
N GLY A 165 -1.34 -4.17 20.10
CA GLY A 165 -2.15 -4.82 21.12
C GLY A 165 -2.18 -6.33 20.93
N VAL A 166 -1.03 -6.91 20.58
CA VAL A 166 -0.92 -8.33 20.25
C VAL A 166 -1.21 -9.17 21.49
N VAL A 167 -2.17 -10.08 21.37
CA VAL A 167 -2.52 -11.04 22.42
C VAL A 167 -2.26 -12.45 21.90
N PHE A 168 -1.44 -13.19 22.64
CA PHE A 168 -1.20 -14.61 22.43
C PHE A 168 -2.11 -15.42 23.35
N ALA A 169 -2.72 -16.49 22.84
CA ALA A 169 -3.41 -17.44 23.70
C ALA A 169 -2.39 -18.27 24.48
N GLU A 170 -2.50 -18.31 25.81
CA GLU A 170 -1.56 -19.06 26.67
C GLU A 170 -1.51 -20.56 26.30
N ALA A 171 -2.66 -21.17 25.99
CA ALA A 171 -2.73 -22.56 25.51
C ALA A 171 -2.04 -22.78 24.16
N ALA A 172 -1.93 -21.74 23.32
CA ALA A 172 -1.20 -21.81 22.06
C ALA A 172 0.32 -21.72 22.29
N LEU A 173 0.76 -20.87 23.24
CA LEU A 173 2.16 -20.75 23.63
C LEU A 173 2.73 -22.03 24.25
N GLU A 174 1.92 -22.84 24.93
CA GLU A 174 2.36 -24.14 25.43
C GLU A 174 2.70 -25.12 24.30
N LYS A 175 2.04 -24.99 23.15
CA LYS A 175 2.10 -25.97 22.06
C LYS A 175 2.93 -25.54 20.86
N SER A 176 3.05 -24.24 20.60
CA SER A 176 3.77 -23.70 19.45
C SER A 176 5.07 -23.06 19.88
N GLN A 177 6.18 -23.53 19.30
CA GLN A 177 7.50 -22.99 19.55
C GLN A 177 7.66 -21.61 18.90
N VAL A 178 7.23 -21.42 17.65
CA VAL A 178 7.34 -20.14 16.96
C VAL A 178 6.55 -19.04 17.66
N LEU A 179 5.38 -19.33 18.25
CA LEU A 179 4.65 -18.32 19.02
C LEU A 179 5.40 -17.89 20.28
N ARG A 180 6.09 -18.82 20.96
CA ARG A 180 6.96 -18.47 22.10
C ARG A 180 8.14 -17.64 21.67
N GLU A 181 8.78 -18.01 20.56
CA GLU A 181 9.92 -17.27 20.03
C GLU A 181 9.54 -15.87 19.59
N LEU A 182 8.41 -15.70 18.90
CA LEU A 182 7.87 -14.38 18.53
C LEU A 182 7.58 -13.53 19.77
N ARG A 183 6.91 -14.10 20.79
CA ARG A 183 6.66 -13.40 22.06
C ARG A 183 7.95 -13.00 22.77
N SER A 184 9.00 -13.84 22.68
CA SER A 184 10.28 -13.58 23.34
C SER A 184 11.14 -12.55 22.60
N ALA A 185 11.08 -12.54 21.27
CA ALA A 185 11.91 -11.67 20.44
C ALA A 185 11.31 -10.29 20.23
N THR A 186 9.98 -10.15 20.36
CA THR A 186 9.30 -8.90 20.09
C THR A 186 9.42 -7.89 21.24
N CYS A 187 9.48 -6.60 20.90
CA CYS A 187 9.42 -5.50 21.82
C CYS A 187 7.96 -5.03 22.00
N GLY A 188 7.54 -4.87 23.25
CA GLY A 188 6.17 -4.47 23.58
C GLY A 188 5.11 -5.47 23.12
N ASP A 189 3.86 -5.02 23.04
CA ASP A 189 2.73 -5.83 22.56
C ASP A 189 2.53 -5.66 21.05
N GLN A 190 3.63 -5.75 20.28
CA GLN A 190 3.63 -5.52 18.84
C GLN A 190 4.22 -6.71 18.07
N LEU A 191 3.90 -6.82 16.78
CA LEU A 191 4.57 -7.71 15.83
C LEU A 191 4.70 -7.00 14.47
N SER A 192 5.78 -7.25 13.73
CA SER A 192 5.91 -6.73 12.37
C SER A 192 5.11 -7.59 11.40
N ILE A 193 4.43 -6.97 10.44
CA ILE A 193 3.67 -7.66 9.39
C ILE A 193 3.93 -7.06 8.01
N ARG A 194 4.16 -7.95 7.04
CA ARG A 194 4.26 -7.65 5.61
C ARG A 194 3.13 -8.37 4.89
N LEU A 195 2.37 -7.67 4.05
CA LEU A 195 1.38 -8.24 3.13
C LEU A 195 1.77 -7.84 1.71
N THR A 196 2.11 -8.80 0.89
CA THR A 196 2.36 -8.60 -0.55
C THR A 196 1.11 -9.02 -1.32
N THR A 197 0.56 -8.09 -2.09
CA THR A 197 -0.65 -8.30 -2.89
C THR A 197 -0.32 -8.35 -4.37
N LEU A 198 -1.00 -9.22 -5.13
CA LEU A 198 -0.85 -9.30 -6.58
C LEU A 198 -2.10 -9.88 -7.26
N GLY A 199 -2.19 -9.68 -8.58
CA GLY A 199 -3.16 -10.38 -9.43
C GLY A 199 -4.60 -10.04 -9.08
N TYR A 200 -4.89 -8.76 -8.86
CA TYR A 200 -6.23 -8.30 -8.52
C TYR A 200 -7.19 -8.42 -9.70
N ASP A 201 -8.41 -8.90 -9.44
CA ASP A 201 -9.44 -9.10 -10.47
C ASP A 201 -10.54 -8.04 -10.38
N GLY A 202 -10.40 -7.01 -11.21
CA GLY A 202 -11.39 -5.95 -11.38
C GLY A 202 -12.51 -6.27 -12.38
N LYS A 203 -12.62 -7.49 -12.91
CA LYS A 203 -13.63 -7.81 -13.93
C LYS A 203 -14.96 -8.17 -13.29
N ALA A 204 -15.97 -7.31 -13.42
CA ALA A 204 -17.28 -7.47 -12.77
C ALA A 204 -17.99 -8.82 -13.04
N ALA A 205 -17.78 -9.42 -14.22
CA ALA A 205 -18.35 -10.72 -14.59
C ALA A 205 -17.58 -11.93 -14.06
N SER A 206 -16.40 -11.72 -13.47
CA SER A 206 -15.53 -12.81 -13.01
C SER A 206 -16.02 -13.40 -11.68
N PRO A 207 -15.94 -14.74 -11.48
CA PRO A 207 -16.23 -15.36 -10.18
C PRO A 207 -15.25 -14.95 -9.09
N THR A 208 -14.11 -14.36 -9.46
CA THR A 208 -13.10 -13.83 -8.54
C THR A 208 -13.10 -12.31 -8.47
N PHE A 209 -14.13 -11.65 -8.98
CA PHE A 209 -14.29 -10.20 -8.90
C PHE A 209 -14.04 -9.66 -7.49
N THR A 210 -13.26 -8.59 -7.38
CA THR A 210 -12.78 -7.96 -6.14
C THR A 210 -11.74 -8.75 -5.33
N LEU A 211 -11.27 -9.89 -5.84
CA LEU A 211 -10.26 -10.70 -5.17
C LEU A 211 -8.89 -10.56 -5.84
N GLY A 212 -7.84 -10.66 -5.03
CA GLY A 212 -6.47 -10.89 -5.48
C GLY A 212 -5.75 -11.84 -4.53
N THR A 213 -4.50 -12.16 -4.84
CA THR A 213 -3.66 -13.01 -3.98
C THR A 213 -2.94 -12.17 -2.94
N VAL A 214 -2.86 -12.66 -1.70
CA VAL A 214 -2.04 -12.08 -0.64
C VAL A 214 -1.08 -13.12 -0.10
N ILE A 215 0.19 -12.73 0.05
CA ILE A 215 1.23 -13.46 0.76
C ILE A 215 1.65 -12.61 1.94
N GLY A 216 1.60 -13.18 3.14
CA GLY A 216 1.91 -12.48 4.38
C GLY A 216 3.08 -13.09 5.13
N THR A 217 3.83 -12.25 5.82
CA THR A 217 4.86 -12.66 6.79
C THR A 217 4.70 -11.86 8.07
N ILE A 218 4.69 -12.55 9.21
CA ILE A 218 4.66 -11.96 10.55
C ILE A 218 5.96 -12.31 11.25
N GLY A 219 6.67 -11.32 11.77
CA GLY A 219 7.86 -11.51 12.61
C GLY A 219 7.77 -10.68 13.89
N PRO A 220 8.80 -10.71 14.75
CA PRO A 220 8.84 -9.83 15.92
C PRO A 220 8.78 -8.36 15.47
N TYR A 221 8.43 -7.45 16.35
CA TYR A 221 8.74 -6.03 16.23
C TYR A 221 10.00 -5.75 17.07
N LEU A 222 10.96 -5.00 16.53
CA LEU A 222 12.21 -4.66 17.21
C LEU A 222 12.28 -3.15 17.43
N ASP A 223 12.80 -2.74 18.59
CA ASP A 223 12.90 -1.32 18.92
C ASP A 223 13.75 -0.55 17.91
N GLY A 224 13.32 0.67 17.57
CA GLY A 224 14.00 1.56 16.62
C GLY A 224 13.87 1.20 15.13
N GLU A 225 13.20 0.11 14.77
CA GLU A 225 12.98 -0.22 13.34
C GLU A 225 11.82 0.58 12.72
N PRO A 226 11.88 0.87 11.41
CA PRO A 226 10.72 1.36 10.69
C PRO A 226 9.58 0.37 10.60
N GLU A 227 8.38 0.90 10.71
CA GLU A 227 7.16 0.11 10.67
C GLU A 227 6.69 -0.10 9.23
N SER A 228 7.00 0.85 8.35
CA SER A 228 6.42 0.96 7.02
C SER A 228 7.31 0.46 5.87
N TYR A 229 8.55 0.04 6.17
CA TYR A 229 9.52 -0.49 5.19
C TYR A 229 10.67 -1.22 5.91
N VAL A 230 11.53 -1.91 5.17
CA VAL A 230 12.74 -2.52 5.72
C VAL A 230 13.90 -1.53 5.67
N LEU A 231 14.40 -1.11 6.84
CA LEU A 231 15.64 -0.35 6.97
C LEU A 231 16.83 -1.30 6.91
N GLY A 232 17.31 -1.55 5.70
CA GLY A 232 18.42 -2.47 5.48
C GLY A 232 19.22 -2.11 4.25
N ARG A 233 19.53 -3.14 3.47
CA ARG A 233 20.36 -3.12 2.28
C ARG A 233 19.49 -3.00 1.04
N ARG A 234 19.40 -1.80 0.45
CA ARG A 234 18.48 -1.53 -0.68
C ARG A 234 19.10 -1.96 -2.00
N PHE A 235 18.37 -2.80 -2.75
CA PHE A 235 18.65 -3.18 -4.13
C PHE A 235 17.75 -2.38 -5.06
N ALA A 236 18.35 -1.83 -6.12
CA ALA A 236 17.65 -0.98 -7.07
C ALA A 236 18.10 -1.30 -8.50
N PRO A 237 17.16 -1.42 -9.46
CA PRO A 237 17.51 -1.59 -10.86
C PRO A 237 18.20 -0.33 -11.37
N ALA A 238 19.24 -0.49 -12.18
CA ALA A 238 19.97 0.64 -12.76
C ALA A 238 19.07 1.57 -13.60
N SER A 239 18.00 1.00 -14.20
CA SER A 239 16.99 1.72 -14.97
C SER A 239 16.02 2.57 -14.12
N GLY A 240 15.93 2.31 -12.81
CA GLY A 240 14.94 2.89 -11.92
C GLY A 240 13.55 2.24 -11.97
N PHE A 241 13.37 1.16 -12.76
CA PHE A 241 12.09 0.45 -12.87
C PHE A 241 12.24 -1.06 -12.71
N THR A 242 12.95 -1.70 -13.64
CA THR A 242 13.21 -3.15 -13.65
C THR A 242 14.65 -3.42 -14.08
N SER A 243 15.24 -4.48 -13.54
CA SER A 243 16.62 -4.84 -13.81
C SER A 243 16.78 -5.58 -15.14
N TYR A 244 17.99 -5.56 -15.69
CA TYR A 244 18.34 -6.20 -16.94
C TYR A 244 18.21 -7.73 -16.85
N GLY A 245 17.51 -8.32 -17.82
CA GLY A 245 17.38 -9.76 -18.02
C GLY A 245 16.48 -10.46 -17.01
N ALA A 246 16.73 -10.27 -15.72
CA ALA A 246 15.93 -10.84 -14.63
C ALA A 246 14.61 -10.09 -14.37
N SER A 247 14.48 -8.86 -14.89
CA SER A 247 13.30 -7.99 -14.70
C SER A 247 12.92 -7.79 -13.22
N ALA A 248 13.91 -7.86 -12.32
CA ALA A 248 13.67 -7.68 -10.89
C ALA A 248 13.40 -6.20 -10.59
N THR A 249 12.43 -5.93 -9.73
CA THR A 249 12.18 -4.58 -9.20
C THR A 249 12.99 -4.34 -7.93
N PHE A 250 12.68 -3.27 -7.20
CA PHE A 250 13.37 -2.92 -5.97
C PHE A 250 13.02 -3.89 -4.85
N PHE A 251 14.00 -4.13 -3.98
CA PHE A 251 13.79 -4.86 -2.74
C PHE A 251 14.85 -4.50 -1.69
N SER A 252 14.67 -5.01 -0.49
CA SER A 252 15.57 -4.80 0.63
C SER A 252 16.08 -6.13 1.16
N GLY A 253 17.34 -6.15 1.57
CA GLY A 253 17.93 -7.22 2.36
C GLY A 253 18.32 -6.75 3.76
N LEU A 254 18.69 -7.70 4.60
CA LEU A 254 19.21 -7.46 5.94
C LEU A 254 20.32 -8.47 6.22
N VAL A 255 21.45 -8.00 6.74
CA VAL A 255 22.47 -8.87 7.33
C VAL A 255 22.18 -8.95 8.83
N HIS A 256 21.61 -10.08 9.27
CA HIS A 256 21.32 -10.33 10.67
C HIS A 256 22.57 -10.89 11.36
N GLU A 257 23.25 -10.06 12.14
CA GLU A 257 24.56 -10.39 12.71
C GLU A 257 24.51 -11.54 13.71
N GLU A 258 23.50 -11.56 14.58
CA GLU A 258 23.38 -12.57 15.65
C GLU A 258 23.29 -13.99 15.09
N SER A 259 22.52 -14.19 14.01
CA SER A 259 22.41 -15.49 13.33
C SER A 259 23.37 -15.64 12.15
N SER A 260 24.25 -14.65 11.89
CA SER A 260 25.11 -14.58 10.69
C SER A 260 24.35 -14.94 9.42
N THR A 261 23.20 -14.30 9.18
CA THR A 261 22.29 -14.67 8.07
C THR A 261 22.01 -13.46 7.18
N LEU A 262 22.11 -13.65 5.87
CA LEU A 262 21.57 -12.71 4.89
C LEU A 262 20.09 -13.03 4.64
N PHE A 263 19.22 -12.10 4.99
CA PHE A 263 17.82 -12.11 4.62
C PHE A 263 17.57 -11.22 3.39
N LEU A 264 16.73 -11.67 2.46
CA LEU A 264 16.24 -10.86 1.34
C LEU A 264 14.71 -10.92 1.28
N ASP A 265 14.07 -9.76 1.09
CA ASP A 265 12.63 -9.69 0.79
C ASP A 265 12.41 -9.70 -0.73
N LEU A 266 12.20 -10.87 -1.31
CA LEU A 266 11.88 -11.00 -2.74
C LEU A 266 10.37 -11.13 -2.98
N SER A 267 9.53 -10.87 -1.97
CA SER A 267 8.08 -11.05 -2.03
C SER A 267 7.46 -10.26 -3.20
N ASN A 268 7.97 -9.05 -3.46
CA ASN A 268 7.50 -8.14 -4.49
C ASN A 268 8.55 -7.81 -5.58
N ALA A 269 9.67 -8.54 -5.62
CA ALA A 269 10.80 -8.27 -6.51
C ALA A 269 10.73 -8.94 -7.90
N LEU A 270 10.47 -10.26 -7.94
CA LEU A 270 10.57 -11.08 -9.16
C LEU A 270 9.26 -11.17 -9.94
N GLN A 271 9.28 -11.22 -11.26
CA GLN A 271 8.04 -11.34 -12.04
C GLN A 271 7.37 -12.72 -11.88
N VAL A 272 6.04 -12.74 -11.97
CA VAL A 272 5.22 -13.95 -11.89
C VAL A 272 4.50 -14.21 -13.22
N SER A 273 4.18 -15.47 -13.52
CA SER A 273 3.50 -15.85 -14.76
C SER A 273 1.97 -15.87 -14.65
N ASP A 274 1.44 -15.88 -13.42
CA ASP A 274 0.02 -16.04 -13.13
C ASP A 274 -0.42 -15.24 -11.89
N VAL A 275 -1.72 -15.24 -11.63
CA VAL A 275 -2.34 -14.51 -10.50
C VAL A 275 -2.11 -15.18 -9.14
N VAL A 276 -1.69 -16.45 -9.11
CA VAL A 276 -1.39 -17.14 -7.84
C VAL A 276 0.02 -16.85 -7.37
N GLY A 277 0.93 -16.42 -8.25
CA GLY A 277 2.28 -15.99 -7.91
C GLY A 277 3.36 -17.02 -8.29
N THR A 278 3.13 -17.83 -9.31
CA THR A 278 4.17 -18.70 -9.88
C THR A 278 5.28 -17.83 -10.48
N GLN A 279 6.52 -18.01 -10.04
CA GLN A 279 7.64 -17.19 -10.52
C GLN A 279 7.96 -17.48 -12.00
N LEU A 280 8.33 -16.44 -12.75
CA LEU A 280 8.89 -16.62 -14.09
C LEU A 280 10.30 -17.19 -13.98
N ASP A 281 10.57 -18.24 -14.76
CA ASP A 281 11.89 -18.85 -14.84
C ASP A 281 12.86 -17.89 -15.56
N ILE A 282 13.82 -17.36 -14.79
CA ILE A 282 14.92 -16.51 -15.22
C ILE A 282 16.27 -17.25 -15.13
N GLY A 283 16.25 -18.58 -15.00
CA GLY A 283 17.43 -19.43 -14.81
C GLY A 283 17.88 -19.53 -13.35
N THR A 284 19.16 -19.83 -13.13
CA THR A 284 19.71 -19.95 -11.78
C THR A 284 19.92 -18.57 -11.19
N LEU A 285 19.43 -18.32 -9.97
CA LEU A 285 19.60 -17.06 -9.26
C LEU A 285 20.47 -17.28 -8.02
N THR A 286 21.59 -16.57 -7.92
CA THR A 286 22.55 -16.69 -6.81
C THR A 286 22.74 -15.35 -6.14
N ALA A 287 22.57 -15.29 -4.82
CA ALA A 287 22.96 -14.14 -4.03
C ALA A 287 24.44 -14.22 -3.67
N GLY A 288 25.12 -13.08 -3.65
CA GLY A 288 26.51 -13.02 -3.25
C GLY A 288 27.05 -11.60 -3.07
N ILE A 289 28.36 -11.53 -2.86
CA ILE A 289 29.09 -10.31 -2.53
C ILE A 289 29.98 -9.94 -3.72
N LEU A 290 29.84 -8.71 -4.20
CA LEU A 290 30.70 -8.17 -5.25
C LEU A 290 32.06 -7.76 -4.65
N ALA A 291 33.13 -7.98 -5.39
CA ALA A 291 34.47 -7.60 -4.95
C ALA A 291 34.73 -6.09 -5.01
N ASP A 292 33.98 -5.36 -5.83
CA ASP A 292 34.19 -3.94 -6.12
C ASP A 292 32.87 -3.19 -6.37
N GLU A 293 32.84 -1.91 -5.99
CA GLU A 293 31.72 -0.97 -6.18
C GLU A 293 31.47 -0.60 -7.64
N SER A 294 32.43 -0.77 -8.54
CA SER A 294 32.29 -0.41 -9.95
C SER A 294 31.57 -1.50 -10.76
N ILE A 295 31.37 -2.69 -10.20
CA ILE A 295 30.70 -3.79 -10.90
C ILE A 295 29.22 -3.44 -11.02
N ALA A 296 28.77 -3.25 -12.25
CA ALA A 296 27.43 -2.78 -12.56
C ALA A 296 26.47 -3.94 -12.89
N GLU A 297 25.17 -3.64 -12.86
CA GLU A 297 24.15 -4.47 -13.49
C GLU A 297 24.53 -4.81 -14.94
N ASN A 298 24.16 -6.01 -15.42
CA ASN A 298 24.52 -6.53 -16.73
C ASN A 298 26.03 -6.76 -16.96
N THR A 299 26.83 -6.88 -15.89
CA THR A 299 28.25 -7.26 -16.00
C THR A 299 28.42 -8.76 -15.74
N PRO A 300 29.09 -9.54 -16.61
CA PRO A 300 29.49 -10.90 -16.30
C PRO A 300 30.43 -10.95 -15.09
N VAL A 301 30.25 -11.93 -14.20
CA VAL A 301 31.07 -12.06 -12.98
C VAL A 301 31.97 -13.29 -13.04
N THR A 302 33.17 -13.20 -12.46
CA THR A 302 34.12 -14.30 -12.25
C THR A 302 34.28 -14.60 -10.75
N ALA A 303 35.05 -15.66 -10.42
CA ALA A 303 35.35 -16.03 -9.04
C ALA A 303 36.16 -14.95 -8.28
N GLU A 304 36.88 -14.09 -8.99
CA GLU A 304 37.61 -12.95 -8.43
C GLU A 304 36.70 -11.75 -8.14
N THR A 305 35.61 -11.60 -8.91
CA THR A 305 34.73 -10.43 -8.83
C THR A 305 33.45 -10.68 -8.03
N PHE A 306 33.07 -11.94 -7.80
CA PHE A 306 31.85 -12.32 -7.11
C PHE A 306 32.07 -13.54 -6.21
N GLU A 307 31.75 -13.37 -4.93
CA GLU A 307 31.71 -14.45 -3.96
C GLU A 307 30.27 -14.90 -3.75
N ALA A 308 29.94 -16.11 -4.20
CA ALA A 308 28.62 -16.69 -4.02
C ALA A 308 28.34 -16.97 -2.53
N VAL A 309 27.18 -16.54 -2.05
CA VAL A 309 26.67 -16.86 -0.70
C VAL A 309 25.72 -18.05 -0.78
N GLY A 310 24.79 -18.04 -1.73
CA GLY A 310 23.87 -19.16 -1.92
C GLY A 310 22.92 -18.99 -3.09
N THR A 311 22.48 -20.13 -3.64
CA THR A 311 21.47 -20.19 -4.70
C THR A 311 20.07 -20.07 -4.11
N ILE A 312 19.20 -19.35 -4.82
CA ILE A 312 17.82 -19.09 -4.44
C ILE A 312 16.91 -20.02 -5.22
N ASP A 313 16.16 -20.87 -4.53
CA ASP A 313 15.21 -21.82 -5.14
C ASP A 313 13.85 -21.17 -5.45
N TYR A 314 13.87 -20.00 -6.12
CA TYR A 314 12.66 -19.22 -6.37
C TYR A 314 11.69 -19.89 -7.36
N ALA A 315 12.20 -20.82 -8.18
CA ALA A 315 11.42 -21.58 -9.15
C ALA A 315 10.69 -22.79 -8.53
N ALA A 316 10.92 -23.10 -7.25
CA ALA A 316 10.22 -24.20 -6.58
C ALA A 316 8.69 -24.00 -6.63
N PRO A 317 7.92 -25.08 -6.79
CA PRO A 317 6.46 -25.00 -6.81
C PRO A 317 5.91 -24.31 -5.57
N ARG A 318 5.11 -23.26 -5.79
CA ARG A 318 4.52 -22.42 -4.73
C ARG A 318 5.55 -21.76 -3.79
N TRP A 319 6.77 -21.51 -4.27
CA TRP A 319 7.84 -20.92 -3.47
C TRP A 319 7.41 -19.62 -2.77
N LEU A 320 6.75 -18.71 -3.49
CA LEU A 320 6.33 -17.42 -2.95
C LEU A 320 5.36 -17.59 -1.77
N GLN A 321 4.37 -18.48 -1.91
CA GLN A 321 3.37 -18.76 -0.88
C GLN A 321 3.97 -19.55 0.29
N ALA A 322 4.96 -20.40 0.03
CA ALA A 322 5.62 -21.22 1.03
C ALA A 322 6.64 -20.43 1.86
N THR A 323 7.30 -19.43 1.29
CA THR A 323 8.42 -18.72 1.93
C THR A 323 8.10 -17.27 2.30
N GLY A 324 6.98 -16.73 1.80
CA GLY A 324 6.70 -15.31 1.89
C GLY A 324 7.52 -14.48 0.90
N GLY A 325 8.32 -15.13 0.04
CA GLY A 325 9.40 -14.47 -0.70
C GLY A 325 10.61 -14.10 0.16
N VAL A 326 10.65 -14.55 1.42
CA VAL A 326 11.79 -14.35 2.31
C VAL A 326 12.84 -15.40 2.02
N VAL A 327 14.02 -14.95 1.59
CA VAL A 327 15.22 -15.78 1.44
C VAL A 327 16.06 -15.62 2.71
N ALA A 328 16.59 -16.73 3.24
CA ALA A 328 17.52 -16.74 4.35
C ALA A 328 18.75 -17.58 3.96
N LEU A 329 19.93 -16.94 3.93
CA LEU A 329 21.19 -17.59 3.56
C LEU A 329 22.21 -17.43 4.68
N PRO A 330 22.72 -18.54 5.27
CA PRO A 330 23.76 -18.45 6.28
C PRO A 330 25.04 -17.90 5.66
N LEU A 331 25.72 -17.04 6.40
CA LEU A 331 27.01 -16.46 6.05
C LEU A 331 28.10 -17.12 6.88
N THR A 332 29.22 -17.45 6.24
CA THR A 332 30.46 -17.71 6.98
C THR A 332 30.93 -16.42 7.67
N ALA A 333 31.80 -16.53 8.69
CA ALA A 333 32.37 -15.36 9.34
C ALA A 333 33.07 -14.41 8.35
N ALA A 334 33.80 -14.96 7.37
CA ALA A 334 34.45 -14.17 6.33
C ALA A 334 33.43 -13.44 5.42
N GLN A 335 32.34 -14.11 5.04
CA GLN A 335 31.27 -13.49 4.25
C GLN A 335 30.54 -12.41 5.04
N LEU A 336 30.31 -12.60 6.34
CA LEU A 336 29.71 -11.60 7.21
C LEU A 336 30.55 -10.32 7.24
N ASP A 337 31.87 -10.45 7.45
CA ASP A 337 32.78 -9.31 7.46
C ASP A 337 32.84 -8.60 6.10
N ARG A 338 32.85 -9.36 4.99
CA ARG A 338 32.82 -8.77 3.65
C ARG A 338 31.49 -8.09 3.34
N ALA A 339 30.37 -8.68 3.75
CA ALA A 339 29.05 -8.11 3.54
C ALA A 339 28.95 -6.73 4.21
N ARG A 340 29.56 -6.50 5.38
CA ARG A 340 29.57 -5.17 6.02
C ARG A 340 30.20 -4.08 5.14
N ALA A 341 31.17 -4.42 4.31
CA ALA A 341 31.97 -3.44 3.56
C ALA A 341 31.65 -3.36 2.07
N LEU A 342 31.14 -4.44 1.47
CA LEU A 342 31.04 -4.60 0.02
C LEU A 342 29.60 -4.76 -0.47
N PRO A 343 29.29 -4.40 -1.73
CA PRO A 343 27.95 -4.56 -2.29
C PRO A 343 27.48 -6.00 -2.31
N LEU A 344 26.20 -6.19 -2.05
CA LEU A 344 25.49 -7.43 -2.37
C LEU A 344 24.88 -7.34 -3.76
N ALA A 345 24.75 -8.51 -4.39
CA ALA A 345 24.12 -8.66 -5.70
C ALA A 345 23.33 -9.96 -5.81
N LEU A 346 22.36 -9.95 -6.71
CA LEU A 346 21.84 -11.15 -7.32
C LEU A 346 22.50 -11.31 -8.70
N VAL A 347 22.98 -12.51 -8.97
CA VAL A 347 23.56 -12.93 -10.24
C VAL A 347 22.65 -13.99 -10.82
N TYR A 348 22.28 -13.83 -12.09
CA TYR A 348 21.47 -14.79 -12.81
C TYR A 348 22.27 -15.47 -13.92
N ASP A 349 22.02 -16.76 -14.10
CA ASP A 349 22.59 -17.56 -15.19
C ASP A 349 21.47 -18.24 -15.98
N ALA A 350 21.42 -17.94 -17.27
CA ALA A 350 20.43 -18.46 -18.20
C ALA A 350 21.07 -18.70 -19.59
N PRO A 351 20.57 -19.68 -20.38
CA PRO A 351 21.23 -20.14 -21.60
C PRO A 351 21.52 -19.07 -22.68
N PHE A 352 20.79 -17.95 -22.65
CA PHE A 352 20.90 -16.88 -23.65
C PHE A 352 21.55 -15.60 -23.12
N ASN A 353 22.07 -15.61 -21.89
CA ASN A 353 22.82 -14.49 -21.34
C ASN A 353 24.29 -14.52 -21.80
N PRO A 354 24.98 -13.37 -21.84
CA PRO A 354 26.43 -13.32 -22.08
C PRO A 354 27.24 -14.24 -21.14
N GLY A 355 26.81 -14.45 -19.90
CA GLY A 355 27.44 -15.40 -18.97
C GLY A 355 27.34 -16.87 -19.42
N GLY A 356 26.29 -17.22 -20.17
CA GLY A 356 26.07 -18.55 -20.74
C GLY A 356 26.84 -18.82 -22.04
N THR A 357 27.50 -17.80 -22.62
CA THR A 357 28.36 -17.95 -23.80
C THR A 357 29.81 -18.30 -23.45
N GLY A 358 30.15 -18.34 -22.15
CA GLY A 358 31.50 -18.59 -21.64
C GLY A 358 32.26 -17.33 -21.22
N GLU A 359 31.71 -16.13 -21.42
CA GLU A 359 32.25 -14.90 -20.84
C GLU A 359 32.03 -14.87 -19.32
N GLY A 360 33.00 -14.35 -18.55
CA GLY A 360 32.93 -14.33 -17.08
C GLY A 360 33.20 -15.68 -16.39
N GLY A 361 33.59 -16.73 -17.12
CA GLY A 361 33.89 -18.03 -16.48
C GLY A 361 32.64 -18.81 -16.05
N GLY A 362 31.46 -18.46 -16.57
CA GLY A 362 30.23 -19.25 -16.43
C GLY A 362 29.51 -19.10 -15.08
N LEU A 363 29.80 -18.05 -14.31
CA LEU A 363 29.10 -17.77 -13.05
C LEU A 363 27.86 -16.87 -13.22
N GLY A 364 27.55 -16.45 -14.45
CA GLY A 364 26.38 -15.64 -14.78
C GLY A 364 26.68 -14.14 -14.89
N VAL A 365 25.62 -13.35 -14.84
CA VAL A 365 25.64 -11.89 -15.01
C VAL A 365 24.94 -11.22 -13.82
N VAL A 366 25.42 -10.06 -13.37
CA VAL A 366 24.74 -9.28 -12.31
C VAL A 366 23.32 -8.92 -12.78
N ALA A 367 22.31 -9.52 -12.16
CA ALA A 367 20.90 -9.26 -12.40
C ALA A 367 20.47 -7.91 -11.82
N ILE A 368 20.87 -7.67 -10.57
CA ILE A 368 20.59 -6.47 -9.78
C ILE A 368 21.56 -6.44 -8.61
N ARG A 369 21.94 -5.24 -8.16
CA ARG A 369 22.82 -5.04 -7.02
C ARG A 369 22.26 -3.98 -6.08
N GLU A 370 22.88 -3.88 -4.91
CA GLU A 370 22.63 -2.76 -4.04
C GLU A 370 22.86 -1.42 -4.72
N THR A 371 22.11 -0.43 -4.25
CA THR A 371 22.29 0.99 -4.58
C THR A 371 23.75 1.40 -4.53
N VAL A 372 24.13 2.35 -5.39
CA VAL A 372 25.51 2.84 -5.48
C VAL A 372 25.94 3.44 -4.13
N GLY A 373 27.09 3.02 -3.63
CA GLY A 373 27.58 3.42 -2.29
C GLY A 373 26.81 2.80 -1.12
N GLY A 374 25.86 1.90 -1.39
CA GLY A 374 25.00 1.27 -0.40
C GLY A 374 24.05 2.24 0.31
N LEU A 375 23.79 3.41 -0.26
CA LEU A 375 23.00 4.47 0.38
C LEU A 375 21.50 4.20 0.28
N PHE A 376 20.82 4.29 1.42
CA PHE A 376 19.37 4.22 1.49
C PHE A 376 18.85 5.29 2.46
N VAL A 377 17.75 5.94 2.09
CA VAL A 377 16.96 6.77 2.99
C VAL A 377 15.49 6.43 2.79
N GLY A 378 14.77 6.24 3.89
CA GLY A 378 13.33 6.03 3.89
C GLY A 378 12.63 7.01 4.84
N ALA A 379 11.39 7.36 4.53
CA ALA A 379 10.57 8.23 5.34
C ALA A 379 9.41 7.47 6.02
N GLU A 380 9.11 7.85 7.25
CA GLU A 380 7.88 7.48 7.97
C GLU A 380 7.39 8.61 8.91
N PRO A 381 6.06 8.87 9.00
CA PRO A 381 5.04 8.33 8.12
C PRO A 381 5.21 8.84 6.68
N GLY A 382 4.94 7.99 5.69
CA GLY A 382 5.01 8.36 4.27
C GLY A 382 3.76 9.09 3.76
N VAL A 383 2.66 9.04 4.52
CA VAL A 383 1.37 9.65 4.17
C VAL A 383 0.85 10.43 5.36
N LEU A 384 0.47 11.68 5.13
CA LEU A 384 -0.02 12.60 6.15
C LEU A 384 -1.33 13.25 5.73
N ARG A 385 -2.19 13.54 6.72
CA ARG A 385 -3.41 14.34 6.57
C ARG A 385 -3.38 15.44 7.62
N LEU A 386 -3.33 16.70 7.20
CA LEU A 386 -3.16 17.87 8.06
C LEU A 386 -4.31 18.86 7.84
N ASP A 387 -4.84 19.42 8.91
CA ASP A 387 -5.67 20.63 8.84
C ASP A 387 -4.77 21.89 8.88
N PRO A 388 -5.22 23.06 8.40
CA PRO A 388 -4.42 24.28 8.46
C PRO A 388 -4.08 24.67 9.89
N GLY A 389 -2.80 24.99 10.12
CA GLY A 389 -2.23 25.24 11.44
C GLY A 389 -1.65 23.98 12.11
N ASP A 390 -1.92 22.79 11.59
CA ASP A 390 -1.29 21.57 12.07
C ASP A 390 0.19 21.52 11.67
N SER A 391 0.97 20.77 12.46
CA SER A 391 2.32 20.36 12.11
C SER A 391 2.47 18.87 12.35
N ALA A 392 3.27 18.21 11.52
CA ALA A 392 3.59 16.80 11.68
C ALA A 392 5.10 16.54 11.54
N GLU A 393 5.58 15.62 12.36
CA GLU A 393 6.95 15.12 12.28
C GLU A 393 7.02 13.95 11.30
N VAL A 394 8.05 13.98 10.45
CA VAL A 394 8.47 12.88 9.60
C VAL A 394 9.89 12.50 10.00
N THR A 395 10.09 11.22 10.28
CA THR A 395 11.40 10.65 10.53
C THR A 395 11.97 10.12 9.22
N LEU A 396 13.13 10.63 8.84
CA LEU A 396 13.94 10.16 7.73
C LEU A 396 15.05 9.28 8.30
N ARG A 397 15.09 8.00 7.95
CA ARG A 397 16.18 7.12 8.39
C ARG A 397 17.13 6.84 7.26
N ALA A 398 18.42 7.04 7.50
CA ALA A 398 19.49 6.97 6.52
C ALA A 398 20.50 5.88 6.90
N THR A 399 20.78 4.99 5.95
CA THR A 399 21.75 3.90 6.12
C THR A 399 22.73 3.77 4.97
N CYS A 400 23.91 3.25 5.27
CA CYS A 400 24.90 2.78 4.32
C CYS A 400 25.09 1.28 4.55
N ARG A 401 24.72 0.45 3.56
CA ARG A 401 24.80 -1.02 3.65
C ARG A 401 24.09 -1.57 4.89
N GLY A 402 22.97 -0.95 5.28
CA GLY A 402 22.16 -1.32 6.44
C GLY A 402 22.62 -0.74 7.79
N ALA A 403 23.81 -0.13 7.86
CA ALA A 403 24.27 0.56 9.08
C ALA A 403 23.83 2.03 9.08
N ALA A 404 23.46 2.57 10.23
CA ALA A 404 23.12 3.98 10.41
C ALA A 404 24.26 4.91 9.94
N ILE A 405 23.90 6.01 9.24
CA ILE A 405 24.85 7.06 8.86
C ILE A 405 24.66 8.27 9.77
N SER A 406 25.76 8.91 10.18
CA SER A 406 25.75 10.21 10.88
C SER A 406 26.52 11.26 10.06
N ASP A 407 26.49 12.52 10.49
CA ASP A 407 27.26 13.63 9.89
C ASP A 407 26.95 13.88 8.40
N THR A 408 25.70 13.64 8.00
CA THR A 408 25.19 13.93 6.65
C THR A 408 23.89 14.71 6.72
N THR A 409 23.39 15.15 5.58
CA THR A 409 22.12 15.89 5.47
C THR A 409 21.24 15.27 4.40
N VAL A 410 19.97 15.02 4.70
CA VAL A 410 18.97 14.70 3.69
C VAL A 410 18.53 16.01 3.02
N GLN A 411 18.50 16.03 1.69
CA GLN A 411 17.90 17.13 0.92
C GLN A 411 16.41 16.87 0.76
N LEU A 412 15.58 17.88 1.00
CA LEU A 412 14.14 17.83 0.81
C LEU A 412 13.68 18.88 -0.21
N ARG A 413 12.64 18.54 -0.97
CA ARG A 413 12.02 19.48 -1.92
C ARG A 413 10.57 19.11 -2.17
N GLN A 414 9.68 20.10 -2.12
CA GLN A 414 8.33 19.95 -2.64
C GLN A 414 8.37 19.92 -4.18
N LEU A 415 7.63 19.02 -4.83
CA LEU A 415 7.60 18.97 -6.30
C LEU A 415 6.96 20.20 -6.95
N GLY A 416 6.09 20.91 -6.23
CA GLY A 416 5.35 22.06 -6.71
C GLY A 416 4.13 21.66 -7.54
N ARG A 417 3.72 22.51 -8.48
CA ARG A 417 2.55 22.30 -9.36
C ARG A 417 2.68 21.00 -10.18
N VAL A 418 1.73 20.07 -10.03
CA VAL A 418 1.62 18.87 -10.87
C VAL A 418 0.26 18.84 -11.58
N PRO A 419 0.20 19.12 -12.90
CA PRO A 419 -1.07 19.24 -13.60
C PRO A 419 -1.67 17.90 -14.05
N GLY A 420 -2.99 17.90 -14.24
CA GLY A 420 -3.71 16.86 -15.01
C GLY A 420 -3.72 15.48 -14.37
N GLN A 421 -3.71 15.39 -13.04
CA GLN A 421 -3.72 14.12 -12.30
C GLN A 421 -5.13 13.76 -11.78
N GLY A 422 -5.42 12.46 -11.71
CA GLY A 422 -6.62 11.94 -11.05
C GLY A 422 -7.90 11.88 -11.89
N GLY A 423 -7.81 11.90 -13.23
CA GLY A 423 -8.96 11.72 -14.12
C GLY A 423 -8.72 10.65 -15.19
N SER A 424 -9.79 10.23 -15.86
CA SER A 424 -9.71 9.41 -17.06
C SER A 424 -8.97 10.14 -18.21
N GLY A 425 -8.45 9.36 -19.16
CA GLY A 425 -7.61 9.87 -20.24
C GLY A 425 -8.40 10.59 -21.36
N PRO A 426 -7.70 11.13 -22.39
CA PRO A 426 -8.34 11.77 -23.55
C PRO A 426 -9.19 10.81 -24.41
N ASP A 427 -9.07 9.51 -24.15
CA ASP A 427 -9.86 8.45 -24.74
C ASP A 427 -11.25 8.30 -24.11
N ASP A 428 -11.53 8.96 -22.98
CA ASP A 428 -12.87 9.02 -22.41
C ASP A 428 -13.85 9.78 -23.33
N LYS A 429 -15.02 9.18 -23.49
CA LYS A 429 -16.14 9.66 -24.31
C LYS A 429 -17.42 9.84 -23.52
N THR A 430 -17.39 9.64 -22.19
CA THR A 430 -18.52 9.93 -21.31
C THR A 430 -19.02 11.35 -21.58
N PRO A 431 -20.31 11.55 -21.92
CA PRO A 431 -20.87 12.86 -22.21
C PRO A 431 -20.62 13.87 -21.08
N GLY A 432 -20.21 15.10 -21.44
CA GLY A 432 -19.97 16.19 -20.50
C GLY A 432 -18.63 16.12 -19.71
N ILE A 433 -17.98 14.95 -19.62
CA ILE A 433 -16.79 14.78 -18.77
C ILE A 433 -15.59 15.64 -19.22
N ALA A 434 -15.51 15.96 -20.52
CA ALA A 434 -14.45 16.78 -21.08
C ALA A 434 -14.60 18.28 -20.74
N GLU A 435 -15.78 18.70 -20.29
CA GLU A 435 -16.06 20.10 -19.91
C GLU A 435 -15.68 20.40 -18.46
N ILE A 436 -15.49 19.37 -17.65
CA ILE A 436 -15.09 19.48 -16.24
C ILE A 436 -13.55 19.51 -16.18
N PRO A 437 -12.91 20.61 -15.73
CA PRO A 437 -11.46 20.73 -15.68
C PRO A 437 -10.87 19.85 -14.57
N ILE A 438 -9.72 19.24 -14.82
CA ILE A 438 -8.94 18.53 -13.79
C ILE A 438 -8.08 19.58 -13.03
N PRO A 439 -8.25 19.73 -11.70
CA PRO A 439 -7.45 20.68 -10.92
C PRO A 439 -5.99 20.24 -10.81
N ASP A 440 -5.09 21.17 -10.53
CA ASP A 440 -3.67 20.86 -10.33
C ASP A 440 -3.38 20.49 -8.86
N MET A 441 -2.40 19.61 -8.66
CA MET A 441 -1.83 19.36 -7.34
C MET A 441 -0.74 20.37 -6.98
N GLY A 442 -0.43 20.48 -5.68
CA GLY A 442 0.73 21.21 -5.19
C GLY A 442 0.64 22.74 -5.26
N VAL A 443 -0.56 23.29 -5.44
CA VAL A 443 -0.81 24.74 -5.54
C VAL A 443 -1.80 25.17 -4.45
N PRO A 444 -1.58 26.26 -3.70
CA PRO A 444 -0.35 27.05 -3.64
C PRO A 444 0.76 26.27 -2.92
N GLU A 445 2.01 26.37 -3.40
CA GLU A 445 3.18 25.72 -2.79
C GLU A 445 3.36 26.14 -1.32
N ALA A 446 3.07 27.41 -1.02
CA ALA A 446 3.21 28.02 0.30
C ALA A 446 2.28 27.46 1.39
N ALA A 447 1.27 26.65 1.04
CA ALA A 447 0.40 26.03 2.05
C ALA A 447 1.01 24.75 2.66
N LEU A 448 2.21 24.34 2.25
CA LEU A 448 3.00 23.36 3.00
C LEU A 448 4.44 23.85 3.15
N GLU A 449 4.82 24.16 4.38
CA GLU A 449 6.18 24.58 4.73
C GLU A 449 7.02 23.39 5.19
N LEU A 450 8.27 23.36 4.74
CA LEU A 450 9.26 22.33 5.09
C LEU A 450 10.68 22.91 5.02
N PRO A 451 11.64 22.37 5.79
CA PRO A 451 13.05 22.71 5.61
C PRO A 451 13.59 22.13 4.31
N ALA A 452 14.56 22.81 3.68
CA ALA A 452 15.24 22.32 2.47
C ALA A 452 16.23 21.17 2.76
N THR A 453 16.68 21.05 4.00
CA THR A 453 17.63 20.02 4.45
C THR A 453 17.34 19.60 5.88
N ALA A 454 17.63 18.35 6.22
CA ALA A 454 17.58 17.84 7.58
C ALA A 454 18.90 17.15 7.94
N ALA A 455 19.50 17.51 9.07
CA ALA A 455 20.72 16.86 9.55
C ALA A 455 20.41 15.47 10.08
N VAL A 456 21.24 14.50 9.70
CA VAL A 456 21.13 13.12 10.15
C VAL A 456 22.07 12.92 11.35
N ASP A 457 21.50 12.52 12.47
CA ASP A 457 22.20 12.10 13.68
C ASP A 457 21.75 10.68 14.05
N ASP A 458 22.71 9.81 14.37
CA ASP A 458 22.47 8.39 14.66
C ASP A 458 21.54 7.67 13.65
N GLY A 459 21.74 7.95 12.36
CA GLY A 459 20.94 7.34 11.28
C GLY A 459 19.55 7.91 11.11
N ALA A 460 19.15 8.96 11.83
CA ALA A 460 17.83 9.57 11.72
C ALA A 460 17.88 11.10 11.58
N ALA A 461 16.92 11.66 10.87
CA ALA A 461 16.65 13.09 10.82
C ALA A 461 15.14 13.33 11.01
N THR A 462 14.79 14.24 11.91
CA THR A 462 13.39 14.66 12.10
C THR A 462 13.10 15.91 11.30
N VAL A 463 12.02 15.87 10.52
CA VAL A 463 11.53 16.99 9.72
C VAL A 463 10.15 17.37 10.20
N VAL A 464 9.94 18.65 10.46
CA VAL A 464 8.61 19.20 10.75
C VAL A 464 8.03 19.78 9.47
N LEU A 465 6.85 19.30 9.11
CA LEU A 465 6.02 19.85 8.03
C LEU A 465 4.89 20.67 8.65
N THR A 466 4.67 21.89 8.18
CA THR A 466 3.63 22.79 8.71
C THR A 466 2.61 23.10 7.63
N ALA A 467 1.33 22.90 7.92
CA ALA A 467 0.24 23.12 6.98
C ALA A 467 -0.34 24.53 7.13
N GLY A 468 -0.43 25.26 6.02
CA GLY A 468 -1.23 26.47 5.87
C GLY A 468 -2.57 26.18 5.19
N ASP A 469 -3.40 27.21 5.00
CA ASP A 469 -4.64 27.07 4.23
C ASP A 469 -4.34 27.07 2.72
N PRO A 470 -4.68 26.00 1.98
CA PRO A 470 -4.51 25.97 0.52
C PRO A 470 -5.57 26.79 -0.22
N GLN A 471 -6.53 27.39 0.49
CA GLN A 471 -7.53 28.33 -0.04
C GLN A 471 -8.45 27.71 -1.11
N ASN A 472 -8.74 26.41 -1.00
CA ASN A 472 -9.54 25.66 -1.96
C ASN A 472 -9.14 25.92 -3.43
N SER A 473 -7.85 25.82 -3.72
CA SER A 473 -7.30 26.04 -5.06
C SER A 473 -7.86 25.07 -6.12
N ARG A 474 -8.38 23.92 -5.68
CA ARG A 474 -8.96 22.87 -6.55
C ARG A 474 -10.46 23.10 -6.83
N GLY A 475 -11.09 24.07 -6.17
CA GLY A 475 -12.45 24.53 -6.47
C GLY A 475 -13.55 23.62 -5.94
N TYR A 476 -13.82 22.52 -6.64
CA TYR A 476 -14.88 21.57 -6.28
C TYR A 476 -14.38 20.37 -5.44
N LEU A 477 -13.06 20.25 -5.28
CA LEU A 477 -12.42 19.22 -4.48
C LEU A 477 -11.75 19.85 -3.27
N ASP A 478 -12.11 19.37 -2.08
CA ASP A 478 -11.56 19.90 -0.82
C ASP A 478 -10.07 19.59 -0.65
N GLY A 479 -9.33 20.53 -0.09
CA GLY A 479 -7.92 20.39 0.29
C GLY A 479 -6.94 20.46 -0.89
N GLN A 480 -5.72 20.01 -0.67
CA GLN A 480 -4.64 19.94 -1.65
C GLN A 480 -3.66 18.81 -1.32
N VAL A 481 -3.09 18.18 -2.35
CA VAL A 481 -2.05 17.15 -2.23
C VAL A 481 -0.68 17.73 -2.58
N TYR A 482 0.29 17.47 -1.69
CA TYR A 482 1.68 17.87 -1.86
C TYR A 482 2.61 16.66 -1.82
N LEU A 483 3.64 16.69 -2.67
CA LEU A 483 4.65 15.63 -2.78
C LEU A 483 6.00 16.19 -2.34
N VAL A 484 6.57 15.60 -1.30
CA VAL A 484 7.89 15.94 -0.77
C VAL A 484 8.88 14.85 -1.16
N ASP A 485 9.83 15.24 -2.02
CA ASP A 485 10.99 14.44 -2.43
C ASP A 485 12.08 14.55 -1.36
N TYR A 486 12.79 13.45 -1.11
CA TYR A 486 13.88 13.37 -0.14
C TYR A 486 15.02 12.48 -0.66
N ARG A 487 16.28 12.87 -0.39
CA ARG A 487 17.45 12.11 -0.85
C ARG A 487 18.73 12.39 -0.07
N LEU A 488 19.61 11.39 -0.01
CA LEU A 488 20.99 11.58 0.45
C LEU A 488 21.88 12.14 -0.68
N PRO A 489 22.91 12.94 -0.34
CA PRO A 489 23.97 13.28 -1.29
C PRO A 489 24.60 12.02 -1.88
N GLY A 490 24.75 11.98 -3.22
CA GLY A 490 25.29 10.82 -3.94
C GLY A 490 24.27 9.74 -4.29
N GLN A 491 23.04 9.82 -3.78
CA GLN A 491 21.96 8.90 -4.19
C GLN A 491 21.40 9.32 -5.55
N GLY A 492 21.50 8.44 -6.55
CA GLY A 492 20.96 8.68 -7.89
C GLY A 492 19.44 8.52 -7.95
N ASN A 493 18.79 9.15 -8.94
CA ASN A 493 17.32 9.06 -9.10
C ASN A 493 16.83 7.61 -9.27
N SER A 494 17.61 6.75 -9.94
CA SER A 494 17.27 5.33 -10.11
C SER A 494 17.34 4.50 -8.82
N SER A 495 17.91 5.06 -7.74
CA SER A 495 17.98 4.38 -6.44
C SER A 495 16.70 4.50 -5.62
N ARG A 496 15.70 5.26 -6.10
CA ARG A 496 14.41 5.46 -5.44
C ARG A 496 13.29 4.88 -6.30
N GLN A 497 12.30 4.28 -5.65
CA GLN A 497 11.10 3.81 -6.32
C GLN A 497 10.31 5.05 -6.84
N PRO A 498 9.76 5.04 -8.06
CA PRO A 498 9.22 6.26 -8.70
C PRO A 498 8.06 6.98 -7.98
N PHE A 499 7.40 6.34 -7.02
CA PHE A 499 6.28 6.85 -6.22
C PHE A 499 6.66 7.06 -4.74
N ASP A 500 7.92 6.88 -4.35
CA ASP A 500 8.35 6.95 -2.96
C ASP A 500 8.54 8.39 -2.48
N TYR A 501 7.44 9.04 -2.12
CA TYR A 501 7.41 10.41 -1.59
C TYR A 501 6.84 10.43 -0.17
N VAL A 502 7.11 11.49 0.58
CA VAL A 502 6.21 11.88 1.66
C VAL A 502 5.05 12.63 1.02
N VAL A 503 3.85 12.09 1.16
CA VAL A 503 2.63 12.62 0.52
C VAL A 503 1.75 13.24 1.59
N VAL A 504 1.46 14.53 1.44
CA VAL A 504 0.70 15.30 2.43
C VAL A 504 -0.59 15.78 1.80
N HIS A 505 -1.72 15.35 2.36
CA HIS A 505 -3.02 15.94 2.08
C HIS A 505 -3.30 17.03 3.11
N VAL A 506 -3.29 18.29 2.67
CA VAL A 506 -3.63 19.46 3.50
C VAL A 506 -5.06 19.84 3.21
N ARG A 507 -5.91 19.85 4.24
CA ARG A 507 -7.33 20.14 4.11
C ARG A 507 -7.57 21.66 4.07
N ASP A 508 -8.69 22.09 3.52
CA ASP A 508 -9.03 23.52 3.50
C ASP A 508 -9.35 24.06 4.89
N ALA A 509 -9.01 25.33 5.12
CA ALA A 509 -9.51 26.03 6.28
C ALA A 509 -11.02 26.19 6.16
N TYR A 510 -11.73 25.96 7.26
CA TYR A 510 -13.17 26.09 7.29
C TYR A 510 -13.61 26.55 8.67
N GLU A 511 -14.41 27.60 8.70
CA GLU A 511 -15.06 28.09 9.91
C GLU A 511 -16.52 27.63 9.90
N PRO A 512 -16.90 26.67 10.76
CA PRO A 512 -18.28 26.23 10.86
C PRO A 512 -19.20 27.40 11.26
N PRO A 513 -20.37 27.56 10.61
CA PRO A 513 -21.37 28.51 11.09
C PRO A 513 -21.85 28.12 12.49
N GLU A 514 -22.25 29.11 13.30
CA GLU A 514 -22.78 28.86 14.66
C GLU A 514 -24.03 27.97 14.64
N ALA A 515 -24.87 28.12 13.60
CA ALA A 515 -26.09 27.36 13.39
C ALA A 515 -26.10 26.82 11.95
N PRO A 516 -25.44 25.68 11.69
CA PRO A 516 -25.43 25.08 10.36
C PRO A 516 -26.83 24.72 9.89
N THR A 517 -27.07 24.85 8.60
CA THR A 517 -28.34 24.56 7.95
C THR A 517 -28.20 23.43 6.94
N TRP A 518 -29.30 22.72 6.68
CA TRP A 518 -29.32 21.67 5.67
C TRP A 518 -28.90 22.20 4.30
N GLU A 519 -29.61 23.19 3.77
CA GLU A 519 -29.45 23.64 2.38
C GLU A 519 -28.09 24.29 2.08
N THR A 520 -27.50 25.02 3.03
CA THR A 520 -26.27 25.80 2.77
C THR A 520 -25.02 25.03 3.14
N ASP A 521 -25.05 24.29 4.25
CA ASP A 521 -23.82 23.80 4.89
C ASP A 521 -23.69 22.27 4.75
N VAL A 522 -24.77 21.54 5.02
CA VAL A 522 -24.73 20.07 5.11
C VAL A 522 -24.96 19.40 3.76
N LYS A 523 -26.00 19.82 3.03
CA LYS A 523 -26.43 19.21 1.78
C LYS A 523 -25.30 19.18 0.74
N PRO A 524 -24.49 20.24 0.51
CA PRO A 524 -23.40 20.16 -0.45
C PRO A 524 -22.38 19.05 -0.14
N VAL A 525 -22.03 18.86 1.14
CA VAL A 525 -21.07 17.82 1.54
C VAL A 525 -21.68 16.43 1.38
N LEU A 526 -22.92 16.23 1.83
CA LEU A 526 -23.55 14.92 1.81
C LEU A 526 -24.04 14.50 0.40
N THR A 527 -24.40 15.46 -0.45
CA THR A 527 -24.70 15.21 -1.87
C THR A 527 -23.46 14.68 -2.59
N GLN A 528 -22.28 15.28 -2.42
CA GLN A 528 -21.04 14.75 -2.99
C GLN A 528 -20.78 13.30 -2.54
N PHE A 529 -21.05 12.97 -1.27
CA PHE A 529 -20.90 11.60 -0.79
C PHE A 529 -21.93 10.63 -1.40
N ALA A 530 -23.18 11.08 -1.59
CA ALA A 530 -24.20 10.30 -2.29
C ALA A 530 -23.83 10.05 -3.77
N ASN A 531 -23.16 11.02 -4.39
CA ASN A 531 -22.66 10.96 -5.77
C ASN A 531 -21.52 9.94 -5.92
N LEU A 532 -20.51 10.02 -5.04
CA LEU A 532 -19.29 9.20 -5.10
C LEU A 532 -19.45 7.78 -4.53
N TYR A 533 -20.47 7.54 -3.71
CA TYR A 533 -20.71 6.24 -3.08
C TYR A 533 -22.15 5.77 -3.30
N PRO A 534 -22.50 5.32 -4.52
CA PRO A 534 -23.84 4.85 -4.87
C PRO A 534 -24.41 3.75 -3.94
N ILE A 535 -23.56 2.97 -3.27
CA ILE A 535 -24.01 1.98 -2.29
C ILE A 535 -24.72 2.63 -1.08
N MET A 536 -24.35 3.85 -0.71
CA MET A 536 -25.04 4.61 0.32
C MET A 536 -26.39 5.08 -0.23
N SER A 537 -26.39 5.83 -1.33
CA SER A 537 -27.60 6.46 -1.88
C SER A 537 -28.65 5.49 -2.41
N ARG A 538 -28.23 4.32 -2.91
CA ARG A 538 -29.15 3.32 -3.48
C ARG A 538 -29.39 2.12 -2.57
N GLY A 539 -28.54 1.91 -1.58
CA GLY A 539 -28.48 0.65 -0.81
C GLY A 539 -28.60 0.79 0.70
N PHE A 540 -28.42 1.98 1.27
CA PHE A 540 -28.43 2.15 2.72
C PHE A 540 -29.11 3.45 3.20
N ILE A 541 -28.41 4.58 3.12
CA ILE A 541 -28.90 5.91 3.52
C ILE A 541 -28.63 6.86 2.36
N ASP A 542 -29.68 7.44 1.78
CA ASP A 542 -29.53 8.50 0.79
C ASP A 542 -29.07 9.78 1.46
N LEU A 543 -27.76 10.02 1.38
CA LEU A 543 -27.12 11.19 1.98
C LEU A 543 -27.52 12.49 1.27
N SER A 544 -28.14 12.43 0.10
CA SER A 544 -28.68 13.62 -0.59
C SER A 544 -30.10 14.00 -0.14
N ASP A 545 -30.76 13.14 0.65
CA ASP A 545 -32.13 13.35 1.16
C ASP A 545 -32.11 13.70 2.65
N GLU A 546 -32.63 14.88 2.98
CA GLU A 546 -32.70 15.39 4.35
C GLU A 546 -33.49 14.45 5.27
N ALA A 547 -34.59 13.88 4.79
CA ALA A 547 -35.45 13.02 5.59
C ALA A 547 -34.72 11.72 5.96
N ALA A 548 -34.05 11.10 4.99
CA ALA A 548 -33.25 9.90 5.20
C ALA A 548 -32.09 10.15 6.18
N VAL A 549 -31.41 11.29 6.05
CA VAL A 549 -30.35 11.71 6.97
C VAL A 549 -30.88 11.93 8.39
N ARG A 550 -32.03 12.60 8.54
CA ARG A 550 -32.69 12.84 9.84
C ARG A 550 -33.10 11.54 10.52
N GLU A 551 -33.69 10.61 9.78
CA GLU A 551 -34.11 9.30 10.32
C GLU A 551 -32.92 8.46 10.82
N ASN A 552 -31.75 8.62 10.18
CA ASN A 552 -30.54 7.85 10.48
C ASN A 552 -29.48 8.65 11.26
N ARG A 553 -29.88 9.77 11.87
CA ARG A 553 -29.02 10.71 12.60
C ARG A 553 -28.00 10.02 13.52
N ASP A 554 -28.46 9.14 14.40
CA ASP A 554 -27.59 8.54 15.43
C ASP A 554 -26.50 7.64 14.82
N LEU A 555 -26.78 6.98 13.70
CA LEU A 555 -25.81 6.17 12.95
C LEU A 555 -24.76 7.05 12.25
N LEU A 556 -25.17 8.22 11.76
CA LEU A 556 -24.26 9.19 11.15
C LEU A 556 -23.38 9.85 12.20
N ILE A 557 -23.94 10.26 13.35
CA ILE A 557 -23.16 10.75 14.50
C ILE A 557 -22.15 9.69 14.92
N LEU A 558 -22.57 8.42 15.05
CA LEU A 558 -21.67 7.32 15.36
C LEU A 558 -20.50 7.28 14.36
N SER A 559 -20.79 7.25 13.07
CA SER A 559 -19.79 7.10 12.00
C SER A 559 -18.84 8.29 11.86
N PHE A 560 -19.31 9.51 12.13
CA PHE A 560 -18.50 10.74 12.06
C PHE A 560 -17.65 10.99 13.30
N THR A 561 -18.02 10.44 14.45
CA THR A 561 -17.33 10.68 15.73
C THR A 561 -16.35 9.59 16.13
N ARG A 562 -16.36 8.43 15.45
CA ARG A 562 -15.35 7.38 15.68
C ARG A 562 -13.94 7.87 15.35
N PRO A 563 -12.89 7.38 16.03
CA PRO A 563 -11.50 7.59 15.62
C PRO A 563 -11.26 7.18 14.17
N MET A 564 -10.37 7.87 13.45
CA MET A 564 -10.08 7.53 12.04
C MET A 564 -9.57 6.10 11.82
N THR A 565 -9.04 5.45 12.86
CA THR A 565 -8.59 4.05 12.82
C THR A 565 -9.72 3.04 13.01
N ASP A 566 -10.91 3.47 13.44
CA ASP A 566 -12.06 2.60 13.65
C ASP A 566 -12.66 2.15 12.30
N PRO A 567 -13.00 0.86 12.12
CA PRO A 567 -13.61 0.36 10.89
C PRO A 567 -15.02 0.92 10.62
N ASN A 568 -15.71 1.46 11.63
CA ASN A 568 -16.99 2.15 11.48
C ASN A 568 -16.85 3.66 11.22
N HIS A 569 -15.62 4.23 11.25
CA HIS A 569 -15.41 5.60 10.83
C HIS A 569 -15.70 5.72 9.33
N MET A 570 -16.57 6.65 8.94
CA MET A 570 -17.01 6.78 7.56
C MET A 570 -15.81 7.06 6.61
N PRO A 571 -15.50 6.16 5.66
CA PRO A 571 -14.37 6.25 4.73
C PRO A 571 -14.09 7.65 4.19
N VAL A 572 -15.07 8.22 3.50
CA VAL A 572 -14.94 9.50 2.79
C VAL A 572 -14.69 10.70 3.72
N THR A 573 -15.10 10.63 4.99
CA THR A 573 -14.88 11.76 5.93
C THR A 573 -13.43 11.89 6.41
N ARG A 574 -12.53 10.98 5.98
CA ARG A 574 -11.09 11.12 6.19
C ARG A 574 -10.49 12.27 5.37
N ASP A 575 -11.18 12.71 4.32
CA ASP A 575 -10.71 13.79 3.45
C ASP A 575 -11.31 15.15 3.87
N LEU A 576 -12.37 15.14 4.69
CA LEU A 576 -12.94 16.35 5.28
C LEU A 576 -12.07 16.94 6.38
N SER A 577 -12.02 18.28 6.43
CA SER A 577 -11.42 19.01 7.55
C SER A 577 -12.11 18.68 8.86
N ALA A 578 -11.35 18.71 9.96
CA ALA A 578 -11.92 18.48 11.28
C ALA A 578 -13.08 19.46 11.55
N ALA A 579 -13.00 20.68 11.02
CA ALA A 579 -14.04 21.68 11.12
C ALA A 579 -15.31 21.31 10.32
N LYS A 580 -15.21 20.88 9.06
CA LYS A 580 -16.38 20.43 8.28
C LYS A 580 -17.05 19.22 8.92
N ARG A 581 -16.26 18.27 9.46
CA ARG A 581 -16.83 17.14 10.21
C ARG A 581 -17.57 17.58 11.47
N ARG A 582 -17.04 18.56 12.22
CA ARG A 582 -17.74 19.17 13.36
C ARG A 582 -19.04 19.86 12.94
N MET A 583 -19.06 20.54 11.80
CA MET A 583 -20.27 21.16 11.24
C MET A 583 -21.36 20.11 11.01
N LEU A 584 -21.03 18.98 10.37
CA LEU A 584 -21.99 17.89 10.15
C LEU A 584 -22.55 17.34 11.46
N VAL A 585 -21.68 17.10 12.45
CA VAL A 585 -22.09 16.60 13.77
C VAL A 585 -22.96 17.62 14.50
N ALA A 586 -22.59 18.90 14.48
CA ALA A 586 -23.35 19.96 15.15
C ALA A 586 -24.76 20.11 14.56
N TRP A 587 -24.90 20.07 13.23
CA TRP A 587 -26.22 20.08 12.59
C TRP A 587 -27.04 18.84 12.96
N LEU A 588 -26.44 17.65 12.90
CA LEU A 588 -27.12 16.42 13.32
C LEU A 588 -27.59 16.54 14.77
N GLU A 589 -26.73 17.02 15.68
CA GLU A 589 -27.05 17.19 17.09
C GLU A 589 -28.19 18.18 17.34
N SER A 590 -28.27 19.25 16.54
CA SER A 590 -29.32 20.28 16.66
C SER A 590 -30.71 19.82 16.27
N LEU A 591 -30.85 18.66 15.60
CA LEU A 591 -32.16 18.10 15.21
C LEU A 591 -33.00 17.62 16.41
N ASN A 592 -32.49 17.73 17.63
CA ASN A 592 -33.08 17.27 18.89
C ASN A 592 -34.33 18.04 19.40
N GLU A 593 -35.14 18.67 18.53
CA GLU A 593 -36.55 18.81 18.91
C GLU A 593 -37.20 17.42 18.84
N PRO A 594 -37.97 17.01 19.87
CA PRO A 594 -38.45 15.64 19.96
C PRO A 594 -39.38 15.34 18.78
N VAL A 595 -38.99 14.37 17.96
CA VAL A 595 -39.88 13.77 16.96
C VAL A 595 -40.99 13.06 17.74
N THR A 596 -42.17 13.69 17.84
CA THR A 596 -43.40 12.99 18.21
C THR A 596 -43.71 12.03 17.07
N SER A 597 -43.26 10.79 17.22
CA SER A 597 -43.55 9.72 16.28
C SER A 597 -45.02 9.30 16.43
N GLU A 598 -45.91 9.87 15.63
CA GLU A 598 -47.11 9.16 15.17
C GLU A 598 -46.78 8.56 13.80
N ASP A 599 -46.22 7.34 13.85
CA ASP A 599 -46.33 6.27 12.86
C ASP A 599 -45.07 5.39 12.93
N GLY A 600 -45.10 4.47 13.89
CA GLY A 600 -44.18 3.34 13.93
C GLY A 600 -44.50 2.39 12.77
N ALA A 601 -43.85 2.59 11.62
CA ALA A 601 -43.89 1.63 10.53
C ALA A 601 -42.50 1.45 9.91
N GLY A 602 -41.82 0.38 10.35
CA GLY A 602 -40.83 -0.34 9.53
C GLY A 602 -39.38 0.13 9.63
N ARG A 603 -38.69 -0.16 10.74
CA ARG A 603 -37.22 -0.28 10.70
C ARG A 603 -36.85 -1.33 9.66
N ARG A 604 -36.34 -0.89 8.50
CA ARG A 604 -35.70 -1.80 7.55
C ARG A 604 -34.49 -2.45 8.23
N PRO A 605 -34.29 -3.77 8.12
CA PRO A 605 -33.08 -4.39 8.64
C PRO A 605 -31.87 -3.77 7.94
N VAL A 606 -30.87 -3.37 8.72
CA VAL A 606 -29.53 -3.05 8.21
C VAL A 606 -29.05 -4.28 7.44
N PRO A 607 -28.65 -4.16 6.16
CA PRO A 607 -28.13 -5.31 5.41
C PRO A 607 -26.84 -5.81 6.05
N GLY A 608 -26.97 -6.82 6.92
CA GLY A 608 -25.87 -7.68 7.31
C GLY A 608 -25.56 -8.61 6.15
N HIS A 609 -24.30 -8.61 5.70
CA HIS A 609 -23.73 -9.53 4.72
C HIS A 609 -24.38 -9.50 3.33
N ARG A 610 -23.57 -9.41 2.27
CA ARG A 610 -23.95 -9.95 0.97
C ARG A 610 -23.73 -11.47 1.07
N PRO A 611 -24.76 -12.33 1.19
CA PRO A 611 -24.70 -13.59 0.45
C PRO A 611 -24.65 -13.20 -1.04
N GLY A 612 -23.95 -13.99 -1.86
CA GLY A 612 -23.72 -13.70 -3.29
C GLY A 612 -24.96 -13.07 -3.93
N GLY A 613 -24.82 -11.83 -4.39
CA GLY A 613 -25.93 -11.05 -4.91
C GLY A 613 -26.57 -11.72 -6.14
N PRO A 614 -27.81 -11.35 -6.50
CA PRO A 614 -28.43 -11.82 -7.72
C PRO A 614 -27.54 -11.47 -8.92
N PRO A 615 -27.53 -12.30 -9.98
CA PRO A 615 -26.67 -12.07 -11.13
C PRO A 615 -26.95 -10.68 -11.71
N LEU A 616 -25.88 -9.88 -11.84
CA LEU A 616 -25.90 -8.67 -12.66
C LEU A 616 -26.32 -9.08 -14.08
N ALA A 617 -27.09 -8.22 -14.74
CA ALA A 617 -27.46 -8.44 -16.14
C ALA A 617 -26.21 -8.75 -16.97
N GLU A 618 -26.28 -9.78 -17.83
CA GLU A 618 -25.16 -10.18 -18.69
C GLU A 618 -24.66 -8.98 -19.50
N PRO A 619 -23.42 -8.53 -19.30
CA PRO A 619 -22.80 -7.55 -20.19
C PRO A 619 -22.48 -8.22 -21.52
N ALA A 620 -22.55 -7.45 -22.61
CA ALA A 620 -22.21 -7.94 -23.94
C ALA A 620 -20.77 -8.52 -23.98
N PRO A 621 -20.50 -9.58 -24.77
CA PRO A 621 -19.30 -10.40 -24.68
C PRO A 621 -17.94 -9.75 -25.07
N ASP A 622 -17.85 -8.43 -25.19
CA ASP A 622 -16.61 -7.71 -25.56
C ASP A 622 -16.37 -6.49 -24.67
N HIS A 623 -16.38 -6.66 -23.35
CA HIS A 623 -15.76 -5.67 -22.46
C HIS A 623 -14.24 -5.86 -22.52
N ASP A 624 -13.62 -5.19 -23.49
CA ASP A 624 -12.16 -4.98 -23.52
C ASP A 624 -11.70 -4.48 -22.14
N VAL A 625 -10.55 -4.99 -21.70
CA VAL A 625 -9.92 -4.59 -20.43
C VAL A 625 -9.46 -3.15 -20.57
N ALA A 626 -10.33 -2.18 -20.27
CA ALA A 626 -9.91 -0.80 -20.10
C ALA A 626 -8.88 -0.76 -18.96
N VAL A 627 -7.74 -0.13 -19.21
CA VAL A 627 -6.70 0.12 -18.20
C VAL A 627 -7.36 0.84 -17.01
N ASP A 628 -7.21 0.31 -15.80
CA ASP A 628 -7.77 0.88 -14.57
C ASP A 628 -7.20 2.27 -14.24
N SER A 629 -7.85 2.96 -13.30
CA SER A 629 -7.52 4.34 -12.94
C SER A 629 -6.11 4.48 -12.34
N LYS A 630 -5.65 3.52 -11.52
CA LYS A 630 -4.35 3.57 -10.84
C LYS A 630 -3.21 3.38 -11.84
N SER A 631 -3.35 2.43 -12.76
CA SER A 631 -2.44 2.23 -13.89
C SER A 631 -2.34 3.49 -14.77
N ARG A 632 -3.49 4.12 -15.07
CA ARG A 632 -3.52 5.37 -15.85
C ARG A 632 -2.89 6.55 -15.12
N PHE A 633 -3.16 6.67 -13.83
CA PHE A 633 -2.53 7.67 -12.97
C PHE A 633 -1.00 7.50 -13.01
N ALA A 634 -0.51 6.30 -12.75
CA ALA A 634 0.91 5.97 -12.78
C ALA A 634 1.55 6.29 -14.13
N HIS A 635 0.91 5.92 -15.23
CA HIS A 635 1.39 6.26 -16.57
C HIS A 635 1.42 7.77 -16.83
N THR A 636 0.46 8.53 -16.32
CA THR A 636 0.39 9.98 -16.50
C THR A 636 1.45 10.69 -15.67
N PHE A 637 1.65 10.26 -14.43
CA PHE A 637 2.65 10.80 -13.52
C PHE A 637 4.09 10.50 -13.97
N LEU A 638 4.34 9.29 -14.51
CA LEU A 638 5.67 8.87 -14.96
C LEU A 638 6.03 9.33 -16.38
N ARG A 639 5.10 9.95 -17.11
CA ARG A 639 5.42 10.49 -18.43
C ARG A 639 6.45 11.61 -18.27
N PRO A 640 7.58 11.57 -19.00
CA PRO A 640 8.46 12.71 -19.07
C PRO A 640 7.63 13.90 -19.57
N GLU A 641 7.64 15.01 -18.84
CA GLU A 641 7.06 16.25 -19.35
C GLU A 641 7.63 16.48 -20.76
N ARG A 642 6.77 16.43 -21.78
CA ARG A 642 7.13 17.05 -23.06
C ARG A 642 7.27 18.52 -22.71
N SER A 643 8.51 18.98 -22.49
CA SER A 643 8.82 20.38 -22.26
C SER A 643 7.96 21.19 -23.21
N SER A 644 7.14 22.08 -22.65
CA SER A 644 6.46 23.10 -23.43
C SER A 644 7.50 23.67 -24.40
N ARG A 645 7.27 23.50 -25.70
CA ARG A 645 7.95 24.33 -26.68
C ARG A 645 7.59 25.75 -26.27
N SER A 646 8.56 26.45 -25.71
CA SER A 646 8.53 27.90 -25.61
C SER A 646 8.27 28.42 -27.01
N ASP A 647 7.09 28.98 -27.24
CA ASP A 647 6.81 29.72 -28.46
C ASP A 647 7.84 30.85 -28.60
N ARG A 648 8.39 30.94 -29.81
CA ARG A 648 9.17 32.08 -30.30
C ARG A 648 8.26 33.23 -30.66
#